data_AF-A0A6G0ULM7-F1
#
_entry.id   AF-A0A6G0ULM7-F1
#
_cell.length_a   1.000
_cell.length_b   1.000
_cell.length_c   1.000
_cell.angle_alpha   90.00
_cell.angle_beta   90.00
_cell.angle_gamma   90.00
#
_symmetry.space_group_name_H-M   'P 1'
#
loop_
_entity.id
_entity.type
_entity.pdbx_description
1 polymer ?
#
loop_
_entity_poly.entity_id
_entity_poly.type
_entity_poly.pdbx_seq_one_letter_code
_entity_poly.pdbx_strand_id
1 'polypeptide(L)'
;MRGNEQKSNSRIEMDEGKSGSKGRSTYCELPQMTDQTDNIHRDFRNFRQKESRLSVKQNRKDQDIPGDVIKMRNILTPYEEENNNPQISTNTPHIFPLREIKETTIIYTDVSTIRGVAGIGIYYGPGHPLNLSKTLPGRNHNNVHVEIVAARIALENLLKWSKYDQGPVIIRTDCYGIINAIENEVDGESTEDLIALKKIVLKFPEGIRFEHVHGYVEIPKNKVASELTPLTLGTMSAPNGEDSADRNVEMWKIKKLIKSLEMARGNGTSMISLIIPPRDQIARVSKMLADEYGTASNIKSRVNRLSVLGAITSVQARLKLYNKVPPNGLVIYCGTIVTDDGKEKKVNIDFEPFKAVNTSLYLCDNKFHTEALQALLTDDNKFGFIVMDGNGSLFGTLQGNTREVLHKFTVDLPKKHGRGGQSALRFARLRMEKRHNYVRKVAETAVEMFIKNDRVSVAGLILAGSADFKTELSQSDMFDQRLQAKIVKVVDISYGGENGFNQAIELSADALLNVKFIQEKKLIGNFFDEISQDTGRYVFGVQDTIQALEMGAVETLICWENLDITRMRLKKASGDEKVVNLRPEQLGDKNIMTDPDSGAEMEIVESLALLEWLANNYKSFGAVLEIVTDKSQEGAQFVKGFGGIGGVLRYRVDFQMLEAPEEDDIDLDDY
;
A
#
# COMPACT_ATOMS: atom_id res chain seq x y z
N MET A 1 41.59 54.41 -28.73
CA MET A 1 41.52 55.83 -28.32
C MET A 1 40.64 55.91 -27.08
N ARG A 2 41.07 56.62 -26.01
CA ARG A 2 40.30 57.18 -24.86
C ARG A 2 39.26 56.27 -24.15
N GLY A 3 39.18 56.16 -22.83
CA GLY A 3 39.84 56.87 -21.72
C GLY A 3 38.90 56.95 -20.49
N ASN A 4 39.46 57.16 -19.29
CA ASN A 4 38.82 57.25 -17.96
C ASN A 4 38.45 55.87 -17.34
N GLU A 5 38.94 55.44 -16.17
CA GLU A 5 39.18 56.07 -14.85
C GLU A 5 37.86 56.48 -14.14
N GLN A 6 37.64 56.22 -12.84
CA GLN A 6 38.57 56.39 -11.72
C GLN A 6 38.28 55.46 -10.50
N LYS A 7 39.21 55.40 -9.52
CA LYS A 7 39.12 54.66 -8.24
C LYS A 7 38.91 55.59 -7.03
N SER A 8 38.31 55.11 -5.94
CA SER A 8 38.60 55.42 -4.51
C SER A 8 37.61 54.64 -3.62
N ASN A 9 37.89 53.95 -2.50
CA ASN A 9 39.01 53.75 -1.55
C ASN A 9 38.98 54.61 -0.26
N SER A 10 39.39 54.00 0.88
CA SER A 10 39.38 54.45 2.31
C SER A 10 38.02 54.41 3.06
N ARG A 11 37.80 53.87 4.30
CA ARG A 11 38.55 53.17 5.39
C ARG A 11 38.84 54.00 6.68
N ILE A 12 38.53 53.40 7.85
CA ILE A 12 38.79 53.79 9.28
C ILE A 12 38.15 55.15 9.73
N GLU A 13 37.83 55.54 11.00
CA GLU A 13 37.91 55.05 12.42
C GLU A 13 36.50 55.16 13.11
N MET A 14 36.08 54.40 14.14
CA MET A 14 36.34 54.42 15.61
C MET A 14 36.24 55.79 16.34
N ASP A 15 35.31 55.94 17.30
CA ASP A 15 35.63 56.34 18.70
C ASP A 15 34.47 56.07 19.70
N GLU A 16 34.77 56.08 21.01
CA GLU A 16 33.89 55.75 22.16
C GLU A 16 33.08 56.95 22.73
N GLY A 17 32.06 56.68 23.56
CA GLY A 17 31.38 57.72 24.35
C GLY A 17 30.32 57.23 25.35
N LYS A 18 30.65 57.18 26.66
CA LYS A 18 29.79 56.65 27.75
C LYS A 18 28.84 57.69 28.36
N SER A 19 27.60 57.28 28.66
CA SER A 19 26.78 57.64 29.86
C SER A 19 25.30 57.24 29.64
N GLY A 20 24.44 56.99 30.63
CA GLY A 20 24.66 56.92 32.07
C GLY A 20 23.37 56.94 32.91
N SER A 21 22.89 55.76 33.33
CA SER A 21 21.97 55.50 34.47
C SER A 21 20.44 55.79 34.37
N LYS A 22 19.70 55.02 35.20
CA LYS A 22 18.26 55.09 35.55
C LYS A 22 17.28 54.64 34.44
N GLY A 23 16.42 53.63 34.62
CA GLY A 23 16.17 52.75 35.78
C GLY A 23 14.71 52.73 36.19
N ARG A 24 13.94 51.76 35.65
CA ARG A 24 12.74 51.22 36.32
C ARG A 24 12.38 49.85 35.74
N SER A 25 12.46 48.84 36.60
CA SER A 25 11.88 47.52 36.37
C SER A 25 10.36 47.60 36.62
N THR A 26 9.57 47.00 35.73
CA THR A 26 8.20 46.60 36.01
C THR A 26 8.08 45.11 35.74
N TYR A 27 8.14 44.33 36.81
CA TYR A 27 7.68 42.93 36.81
C TYR A 27 6.18 42.93 36.47
N CYS A 28 5.77 42.08 35.54
CA CYS A 28 4.39 41.62 35.49
C CYS A 28 4.30 40.33 36.32
N GLU A 29 3.49 40.37 37.36
CA GLU A 29 3.40 39.33 38.38
C GLU A 29 2.65 38.10 37.86
N LEU A 30 3.19 36.91 38.15
CA LEU A 30 2.46 35.65 38.09
C LEU A 30 1.60 35.54 39.36
N PRO A 31 0.27 35.39 39.28
CA PRO A 31 -0.52 35.07 40.45
C PRO A 31 -0.31 33.60 40.84
N GLN A 32 0.39 33.38 41.95
CA GLN A 32 0.33 32.09 42.64
C GLN A 32 -1.08 31.91 43.23
N MET A 33 -1.70 30.76 42.97
CA MET A 33 -2.79 30.24 43.80
C MET A 33 -2.37 28.89 44.36
N THR A 34 -2.36 28.81 45.69
CA THR A 34 -2.11 27.58 46.45
C THR A 34 -3.41 26.84 46.75
N ASP A 35 -3.26 25.59 47.21
CA ASP A 35 -4.23 24.84 48.02
C ASP A 35 -5.55 24.40 47.36
N GLN A 36 -5.49 23.24 46.68
CA GLN A 36 -6.59 22.26 46.72
C GLN A 36 -6.17 20.81 46.41
N THR A 37 -5.04 20.37 46.95
CA THR A 37 -4.64 18.95 46.96
C THR A 37 -5.32 18.19 48.09
N ASP A 38 -6.65 18.03 48.04
CA ASP A 38 -7.38 17.15 48.97
C ASP A 38 -8.80 16.79 48.48
N ASN A 39 -8.90 15.95 47.44
CA ASN A 39 -10.17 15.26 47.12
C ASN A 39 -10.07 13.98 46.24
N ILE A 40 -8.88 13.53 45.82
CA ILE A 40 -8.74 12.34 44.94
C ILE A 40 -8.60 11.02 45.74
N HIS A 41 -8.45 11.10 47.07
CA HIS A 41 -8.23 9.92 47.94
C HIS A 41 -9.48 9.33 48.62
N ARG A 42 -10.70 9.77 48.29
CA ARG A 42 -11.95 9.26 48.91
C ARG A 42 -12.70 8.17 48.13
N ASP A 43 -12.63 8.15 46.80
CA ASP A 43 -13.48 7.24 46.01
C ASP A 43 -12.90 5.83 45.79
N PHE A 44 -11.60 5.62 46.03
CA PHE A 44 -10.96 4.31 45.88
C PHE A 44 -11.16 3.33 47.05
N ARG A 45 -11.83 3.72 48.15
CA ARG A 45 -12.03 2.85 49.34
C ARG A 45 -13.40 2.15 49.42
N ASN A 46 -14.42 2.58 48.69
CA ASN A 46 -15.77 2.02 48.81
C ASN A 46 -16.12 0.90 47.81
N PHE A 47 -15.24 0.58 46.86
CA PHE A 47 -15.46 -0.53 45.91
C PHE A 47 -14.95 -1.90 46.39
N ARG A 48 -14.09 -1.95 47.43
CA ARG A 48 -13.44 -3.17 47.92
C ARG A 48 -14.15 -3.87 49.09
N GLN A 49 -15.44 -3.57 49.29
CA GLN A 49 -16.22 -4.06 50.43
C GLN A 49 -17.60 -4.63 50.04
N LYS A 50 -17.69 -5.34 48.90
CA LYS A 50 -18.93 -6.05 48.52
C LYS A 50 -18.79 -7.44 47.87
N GLU A 51 -17.60 -7.88 47.46
CA GLU A 51 -17.42 -9.21 46.84
C GLU A 51 -16.99 -10.33 47.80
N SER A 52 -16.71 -10.05 49.08
CA SER A 52 -16.26 -11.04 50.07
C SER A 52 -17.38 -11.75 50.84
N ARG A 53 -18.65 -11.65 50.38
CA ARG A 53 -19.81 -12.34 50.96
C ARG A 53 -20.82 -12.76 49.90
N LEU A 54 -20.57 -13.87 49.21
CA LEU A 54 -21.59 -14.80 48.67
C LEU A 54 -20.92 -16.05 48.06
N SER A 55 -20.17 -16.76 48.90
CA SER A 55 -19.87 -18.18 48.70
C SER A 55 -20.32 -18.97 49.94
N VAL A 56 -20.56 -20.28 49.76
CA VAL A 56 -21.06 -21.26 50.75
C VAL A 56 -22.60 -21.31 50.90
N LYS A 57 -23.14 -22.54 50.77
CA LYS A 57 -24.57 -22.99 50.71
C LYS A 57 -25.24 -22.79 49.33
N GLN A 58 -25.92 -23.77 48.74
CA GLN A 58 -26.26 -25.13 49.19
C GLN A 58 -26.54 -26.08 47.99
N ASN A 59 -26.24 -27.37 48.16
CA ASN A 59 -26.61 -28.44 47.22
C ASN A 59 -28.07 -28.90 47.40
N ARG A 60 -28.58 -29.64 46.39
CA ARG A 60 -29.83 -30.43 46.30
C ARG A 60 -31.10 -29.68 45.86
N LYS A 61 -31.58 -29.99 44.65
CA LYS A 61 -32.57 -31.05 44.40
C LYS A 61 -32.78 -31.26 42.90
N ASP A 62 -32.58 -32.49 42.43
CA ASP A 62 -33.30 -33.01 41.27
C ASP A 62 -34.74 -33.32 41.71
N GLN A 63 -35.74 -32.94 40.92
CA GLN A 63 -36.95 -33.76 40.67
C GLN A 63 -37.86 -33.15 39.59
N ASP A 64 -38.33 -34.06 38.73
CA ASP A 64 -39.59 -34.08 37.97
C ASP A 64 -39.85 -33.11 36.80
N ILE A 65 -39.97 -33.73 35.61
CA ILE A 65 -40.57 -33.21 34.39
C ILE A 65 -42.05 -33.68 34.38
N PRO A 66 -43.00 -32.83 33.95
CA PRO A 66 -43.84 -33.24 32.82
C PRO A 66 -43.71 -32.25 31.65
N GLY A 67 -43.65 -32.77 30.43
CA GLY A 67 -43.53 -31.94 29.23
C GLY A 67 -44.87 -31.36 28.79
N ASP A 68 -44.84 -30.15 28.25
CA ASP A 68 -45.92 -29.59 27.44
C ASP A 68 -45.35 -28.99 26.15
N VAL A 69 -45.93 -29.39 25.02
CA VAL A 69 -45.46 -29.03 23.67
C VAL A 69 -45.97 -27.63 23.30
N ILE A 70 -45.12 -26.61 23.49
CA ILE A 70 -45.45 -25.24 23.09
C ILE A 70 -44.89 -24.97 21.68
N LYS A 71 -45.80 -24.99 20.70
CA LYS A 71 -45.51 -24.72 19.29
C LYS A 71 -44.92 -23.31 19.09
N MET A 72 -43.75 -23.22 18.48
CA MET A 72 -43.27 -21.99 17.82
C MET A 72 -44.32 -21.56 16.78
N ARG A 73 -44.87 -20.35 16.92
CA ARG A 73 -45.80 -19.77 15.93
C ARG A 73 -45.03 -18.89 14.95
N ASN A 74 -45.08 -19.27 13.68
CA ASN A 74 -44.57 -18.46 12.57
C ASN A 74 -45.28 -17.09 12.52
N ILE A 75 -44.51 -16.03 12.33
CA ILE A 75 -44.97 -14.77 11.73
C ILE A 75 -43.89 -14.30 10.74
N LEU A 76 -44.05 -14.67 9.48
CA LEU A 76 -43.39 -14.04 8.34
C LEU A 76 -44.43 -13.20 7.60
N THR A 77 -44.14 -11.92 7.39
CA THR A 77 -44.87 -11.03 6.48
C THR A 77 -43.95 -10.69 5.31
N PRO A 78 -44.33 -10.94 4.04
CA PRO A 78 -43.54 -10.52 2.88
C PRO A 78 -43.41 -8.99 2.83
N TYR A 79 -42.29 -8.53 2.28
CA TYR A 79 -42.06 -7.11 1.98
C TYR A 79 -42.35 -6.89 0.50
N GLU A 80 -43.38 -6.10 0.18
CA GLU A 80 -43.69 -5.68 -1.19
C GLU A 80 -43.06 -4.30 -1.47
N GLU A 81 -42.57 -4.10 -2.70
CA GLU A 81 -41.99 -2.83 -3.14
C GLU A 81 -43.10 -1.84 -3.55
N GLU A 82 -43.21 -0.69 -2.89
CA GLU A 82 -44.06 0.41 -3.36
C GLU A 82 -43.25 1.67 -3.73
N ASN A 83 -43.49 2.14 -4.96
CA ASN A 83 -43.08 3.44 -5.47
C ASN A 83 -44.21 4.48 -5.26
N ASN A 84 -43.79 5.75 -5.19
CA ASN A 84 -44.59 6.98 -5.31
C ASN A 84 -45.35 7.52 -4.08
N ASN A 85 -45.19 8.84 -3.92
CA ASN A 85 -45.97 9.78 -3.10
C ASN A 85 -47.01 10.47 -4.03
N PRO A 86 -47.98 11.33 -3.59
CA PRO A 86 -48.38 11.71 -2.22
C PRO A 86 -49.93 11.81 -1.97
N GLN A 87 -50.37 12.03 -0.71
CA GLN A 87 -51.29 13.12 -0.25
C GLN A 87 -52.00 12.88 1.11
N ILE A 88 -51.84 13.86 2.01
CA ILE A 88 -52.80 14.49 2.96
C ILE A 88 -53.96 13.64 3.58
N SER A 89 -53.93 13.47 4.91
CA SER A 89 -55.08 13.83 5.78
C SER A 89 -54.67 14.03 7.26
N THR A 90 -55.46 14.83 7.98
CA THR A 90 -55.24 15.27 9.36
C THR A 90 -56.34 14.76 10.30
N ASN A 91 -56.02 14.26 11.51
CA ASN A 91 -56.59 14.77 12.79
C ASN A 91 -56.40 13.86 14.03
N THR A 92 -55.60 14.38 14.99
CA THR A 92 -55.81 14.36 16.47
C THR A 92 -55.82 13.04 17.28
N PRO A 93 -55.49 13.09 18.59
CA PRO A 93 -54.76 12.00 19.25
C PRO A 93 -55.54 11.23 20.32
N HIS A 94 -55.09 10.01 20.59
CA HIS A 94 -55.34 9.34 21.88
C HIS A 94 -54.02 9.10 22.62
N ILE A 95 -53.92 9.72 23.80
CA ILE A 95 -52.78 9.60 24.71
C ILE A 95 -52.85 8.24 25.39
N PHE A 96 -51.98 7.32 24.98
CA PHE A 96 -51.49 6.24 25.85
C PHE A 96 -50.12 6.65 26.40
N PRO A 97 -49.78 6.29 27.66
CA PRO A 97 -48.42 6.48 28.14
C PRO A 97 -47.49 5.67 27.25
N LEU A 98 -46.49 6.35 26.66
CA LEU A 98 -45.48 5.72 25.82
C LEU A 98 -44.76 4.63 26.65
N ARG A 99 -45.01 3.36 26.31
CA ARG A 99 -44.00 2.32 26.56
C ARG A 99 -42.78 2.74 25.76
N GLU A 100 -41.62 2.81 26.41
CA GLU A 100 -40.36 3.04 25.71
C GLU A 100 -40.21 2.00 24.60
N ILE A 101 -40.11 2.47 23.36
CA ILE A 101 -39.89 1.61 22.20
C ILE A 101 -38.43 1.17 22.28
N LYS A 102 -38.20 -0.04 22.80
CA LYS A 102 -36.86 -0.66 22.82
C LYS A 102 -36.31 -0.74 21.40
N GLU A 103 -35.04 -0.36 21.21
CA GLU A 103 -34.43 -0.38 19.89
C GLU A 103 -34.09 -1.82 19.48
N THR A 104 -34.47 -2.20 18.26
CA THR A 104 -34.17 -3.52 17.72
C THR A 104 -32.67 -3.66 17.47
N THR A 105 -32.01 -4.56 18.20
CA THR A 105 -30.58 -4.85 18.01
C THR A 105 -30.40 -5.70 16.76
N ILE A 106 -29.68 -5.19 15.76
CA ILE A 106 -29.38 -5.92 14.52
C ILE A 106 -27.91 -6.34 14.51
N ILE A 107 -27.68 -7.64 14.41
CA ILE A 107 -26.35 -8.27 14.36
C ILE A 107 -26.16 -8.84 12.95
N TYR A 108 -24.98 -8.64 12.37
CA TYR A 108 -24.55 -9.29 11.14
C TYR A 108 -23.47 -10.31 11.46
N THR A 109 -23.60 -11.53 10.94
CA THR A 109 -22.59 -12.60 11.03
C THR A 109 -22.13 -12.99 9.63
N ASP A 110 -20.83 -13.23 9.49
CA ASP A 110 -20.22 -13.78 8.28
C ASP A 110 -19.06 -14.72 8.63
N VAL A 111 -18.75 -15.64 7.73
CA VAL A 111 -17.88 -16.80 7.95
C VAL A 111 -17.03 -17.06 6.71
N SER A 112 -15.73 -17.22 6.94
CA SER A 112 -14.79 -17.67 5.92
C SER A 112 -14.11 -18.97 6.36
N THR A 113 -13.93 -19.90 5.42
CA THR A 113 -13.28 -21.21 5.66
C THR A 113 -12.27 -21.49 4.54
N ILE A 114 -10.97 -21.53 4.87
CA ILE A 114 -9.89 -21.75 3.90
C ILE A 114 -8.98 -22.89 4.39
N ARG A 115 -8.79 -23.92 3.56
CA ARG A 115 -7.89 -25.07 3.82
C ARG A 115 -8.07 -25.72 5.21
N GLY A 116 -9.32 -25.76 5.69
CA GLY A 116 -9.70 -26.38 6.97
C GLY A 116 -9.69 -25.45 8.19
N VAL A 117 -9.08 -24.28 8.09
CA VAL A 117 -9.16 -23.21 9.11
C VAL A 117 -10.42 -22.39 8.87
N ALA A 118 -11.12 -22.00 9.94
CA ALA A 118 -12.32 -21.17 9.87
C ALA A 118 -12.15 -19.86 10.66
N GLY A 119 -12.77 -18.79 10.17
CA GLY A 119 -12.80 -17.47 10.80
C GLY A 119 -14.22 -16.90 10.81
N ILE A 120 -14.61 -16.33 11.95
CA ILE A 120 -15.91 -15.68 12.16
C ILE A 120 -15.75 -14.15 12.25
N GLY A 121 -16.69 -13.43 11.65
CA GLY A 121 -16.87 -12.00 11.76
C GLY A 121 -18.25 -11.69 12.33
N ILE A 122 -18.32 -10.85 13.36
CA ILE A 122 -19.57 -10.45 14.02
C ILE A 122 -19.62 -8.92 14.12
N TYR A 123 -20.68 -8.31 13.61
CA TYR A 123 -20.82 -6.86 13.51
C TYR A 123 -22.16 -6.36 14.05
N TYR A 124 -22.12 -5.44 15.01
CA TYR A 124 -23.28 -4.79 15.64
C TYR A 124 -23.48 -3.35 15.15
N GLY A 125 -22.40 -2.70 14.68
CA GLY A 125 -22.44 -1.32 14.19
C GLY A 125 -21.07 -0.62 14.25
N PRO A 126 -20.94 0.58 13.66
CA PRO A 126 -19.67 1.28 13.60
C PRO A 126 -19.12 1.58 15.01
N GLY A 127 -17.88 1.17 15.29
CA GLY A 127 -17.25 1.38 16.60
C GLY A 127 -17.88 0.64 17.79
N HIS A 128 -18.80 -0.32 17.56
CA HIS A 128 -19.46 -1.03 18.65
C HIS A 128 -18.49 -1.97 19.39
N PRO A 129 -18.42 -1.97 20.74
CA PRO A 129 -17.42 -2.72 21.50
C PRO A 129 -17.61 -4.25 21.47
N LEU A 130 -18.72 -4.74 20.94
CA LEU A 130 -18.96 -6.18 20.74
C LEU A 130 -18.60 -6.67 19.33
N ASN A 131 -18.15 -5.81 18.42
CA ASN A 131 -17.66 -6.23 17.11
C ASN A 131 -16.47 -7.18 17.29
N LEU A 132 -16.50 -8.35 16.64
CA LEU A 132 -15.56 -9.42 16.90
C LEU A 132 -15.04 -10.04 15.60
N SER A 133 -13.72 -10.20 15.54
CA SER A 133 -13.01 -11.05 14.59
C SER A 133 -12.37 -12.19 15.38
N LYS A 134 -12.59 -13.46 14.99
CA LYS A 134 -12.00 -14.60 15.70
C LYS A 134 -11.77 -15.82 14.80
N THR A 135 -10.62 -16.47 14.94
CA THR A 135 -10.34 -17.78 14.32
C THR A 135 -10.85 -18.93 15.20
N LEU A 136 -11.34 -19.99 14.57
CA LEU A 136 -11.76 -21.22 15.26
C LEU A 136 -10.67 -22.30 15.15
N PRO A 137 -10.25 -22.93 16.26
CA PRO A 137 -9.23 -23.97 16.25
C PRO A 137 -9.82 -25.31 15.80
N GLY A 138 -9.23 -25.90 14.76
CA GLY A 138 -9.64 -27.21 14.23
C GLY A 138 -9.25 -27.37 12.75
N ARG A 139 -9.28 -28.60 12.26
CA ARG A 139 -9.24 -28.92 10.82
C ARG A 139 -10.51 -29.70 10.50
N ASN A 140 -11.20 -29.33 9.42
CA ASN A 140 -12.52 -29.84 8.97
C ASN A 140 -13.75 -29.10 9.54
N HIS A 141 -13.76 -27.77 9.42
CA HIS A 141 -14.96 -26.97 9.65
C HIS A 141 -15.91 -26.99 8.43
N ASN A 142 -17.22 -27.09 8.67
CA ASN A 142 -18.28 -26.85 7.68
C ASN A 142 -18.88 -25.45 7.91
N ASN A 143 -19.13 -24.68 6.85
CA ASN A 143 -19.65 -23.30 6.93
C ASN A 143 -20.90 -23.19 7.81
N VAL A 144 -21.87 -24.12 7.68
CA VAL A 144 -23.11 -24.10 8.49
C VAL A 144 -22.82 -24.25 9.99
N HIS A 145 -21.87 -25.09 10.37
CA HIS A 145 -21.48 -25.29 11.77
C HIS A 145 -20.74 -24.05 12.32
N VAL A 146 -19.87 -23.45 11.53
CA VAL A 146 -19.16 -22.22 11.92
C VAL A 146 -20.12 -21.04 12.07
N GLU A 147 -21.16 -20.95 11.23
CA GLU A 147 -22.23 -19.95 11.36
C GLU A 147 -23.00 -20.10 12.68
N ILE A 148 -23.34 -21.35 13.06
CA ILE A 148 -23.99 -21.66 14.35
C ILE A 148 -23.11 -21.18 15.52
N VAL A 149 -21.78 -21.38 15.43
CA VAL A 149 -20.83 -20.89 16.44
C VAL A 149 -20.74 -19.35 16.45
N ALA A 150 -20.77 -18.69 15.29
CA ALA A 150 -20.77 -17.23 15.18
C ALA A 150 -22.03 -16.62 15.83
N ALA A 151 -23.22 -17.13 15.47
CA ALA A 151 -24.49 -16.73 16.08
C ALA A 151 -24.53 -16.99 17.59
N ARG A 152 -23.99 -18.13 18.06
CA ARG A 152 -23.89 -18.45 19.50
C ARG A 152 -23.04 -17.42 20.24
N ILE A 153 -21.85 -17.12 19.74
CA ILE A 153 -20.93 -16.17 20.36
C ILE A 153 -21.52 -14.75 20.36
N ALA A 154 -22.22 -14.36 19.29
CA ALA A 154 -22.93 -13.09 19.23
C ALA A 154 -23.94 -12.94 20.39
N LEU A 155 -24.83 -13.92 20.54
CA LEU A 155 -25.88 -13.89 21.56
C LEU A 155 -25.32 -14.00 22.99
N GLU A 156 -24.29 -14.79 23.20
CA GLU A 156 -23.59 -14.84 24.50
C GLU A 156 -22.96 -13.50 24.87
N ASN A 157 -22.33 -12.81 23.92
CA ASN A 157 -21.70 -11.52 24.16
C ASN A 157 -22.76 -10.43 24.42
N LEU A 158 -23.89 -10.47 23.71
CA LEU A 158 -25.00 -9.54 23.93
C LEU A 158 -25.64 -9.75 25.32
N LEU A 159 -25.87 -11.00 25.75
CA LEU A 159 -26.40 -11.29 27.10
C LEU A 159 -25.44 -10.88 28.24
N LYS A 160 -24.12 -10.88 27.99
CA LYS A 160 -23.11 -10.42 28.96
C LYS A 160 -22.95 -8.90 28.98
N TRP A 161 -23.52 -8.18 28.00
CA TRP A 161 -23.32 -6.74 27.87
C TRP A 161 -24.28 -5.94 28.76
N SER A 162 -23.71 -5.20 29.71
CA SER A 162 -24.46 -4.47 30.75
C SER A 162 -25.37 -3.34 30.25
N LYS A 163 -25.28 -2.97 28.96
CA LYS A 163 -26.13 -1.96 28.32
C LYS A 163 -27.23 -2.55 27.44
N TYR A 164 -27.34 -3.88 27.34
CA TYR A 164 -28.41 -4.52 26.59
C TYR A 164 -29.75 -4.32 27.30
N ASP A 165 -30.71 -3.70 26.62
CA ASP A 165 -32.01 -3.28 27.15
C ASP A 165 -33.07 -4.40 27.19
N GLN A 166 -32.70 -5.61 26.78
CA GLN A 166 -33.62 -6.73 26.51
C GLN A 166 -34.68 -6.37 25.45
N GLY A 167 -34.29 -5.59 24.43
CA GLY A 167 -35.07 -5.35 23.22
C GLY A 167 -35.07 -6.54 22.25
N PRO A 168 -35.86 -6.47 21.16
CA PRO A 168 -35.87 -7.52 20.14
C PRO A 168 -34.53 -7.60 19.40
N VAL A 169 -34.11 -8.82 19.03
CA VAL A 169 -32.82 -9.07 18.37
C VAL A 169 -33.03 -9.72 17.01
N ILE A 170 -32.31 -9.23 16.01
CA ILE A 170 -32.26 -9.79 14.64
C ILE A 170 -30.82 -10.21 14.34
N ILE A 171 -30.63 -11.46 13.90
CA ILE A 171 -29.37 -11.94 13.31
C ILE A 171 -29.53 -11.99 11.79
N ARG A 172 -28.62 -11.36 11.07
CA ARG A 172 -28.52 -11.35 9.61
C ARG A 172 -27.30 -12.15 9.16
N THR A 173 -27.54 -13.12 8.30
CA THR A 173 -26.57 -14.11 7.85
C THR A 173 -26.83 -14.46 6.39
N ASP A 174 -25.79 -14.74 5.61
CA ASP A 174 -25.92 -15.20 4.23
C ASP A 174 -26.04 -16.74 4.11
N CYS A 175 -25.87 -17.45 5.23
CA CYS A 175 -26.03 -18.89 5.30
C CYS A 175 -27.49 -19.27 5.55
N TYR A 176 -28.21 -19.74 4.53
CA TYR A 176 -29.57 -20.27 4.73
C TYR A 176 -29.61 -21.52 5.65
N GLY A 177 -28.47 -22.21 5.79
CA GLY A 177 -28.35 -23.46 6.56
C GLY A 177 -28.63 -23.30 8.06
N ILE A 178 -28.26 -22.18 8.68
CA ILE A 178 -28.53 -21.95 10.12
C ILE A 178 -30.03 -21.76 10.39
N ILE A 179 -30.74 -21.06 9.50
CA ILE A 179 -32.19 -20.83 9.62
C ILE A 179 -32.90 -22.19 9.57
N ASN A 180 -32.59 -22.99 8.56
CA ASN A 180 -33.14 -24.34 8.40
C ASN A 180 -32.83 -25.26 9.60
N ALA A 181 -31.63 -25.18 10.19
CA ALA A 181 -31.23 -25.98 11.37
C ALA A 181 -31.89 -25.52 12.69
N ILE A 182 -32.32 -24.26 12.77
CA ILE A 182 -33.08 -23.74 13.91
C ILE A 182 -34.56 -24.13 13.78
N GLU A 183 -35.14 -23.99 12.58
CA GLU A 183 -36.55 -24.25 12.28
C GLU A 183 -36.91 -25.75 12.27
N ASN A 184 -36.06 -26.61 11.70
CA ASN A 184 -36.34 -28.04 11.59
C ASN A 184 -35.60 -28.85 12.68
N GLU A 185 -36.34 -29.75 13.35
CA GLU A 185 -35.77 -30.83 14.16
C GLU A 185 -35.30 -31.94 13.22
N VAL A 186 -34.07 -31.84 12.74
CA VAL A 186 -33.43 -32.91 11.97
C VAL A 186 -32.84 -33.92 12.94
N ASP A 187 -33.50 -35.08 13.07
CA ASP A 187 -32.98 -36.25 13.80
C ASP A 187 -31.77 -36.85 13.07
N GLY A 188 -30.57 -36.37 13.41
CA GLY A 188 -29.30 -36.87 12.89
C GLY A 188 -28.20 -35.81 12.93
N GLU A 189 -27.14 -36.06 13.72
CA GLU A 189 -25.98 -35.17 13.91
C GLU A 189 -26.29 -33.77 14.51
N SER A 190 -27.03 -33.76 15.61
CA SER A 190 -27.17 -32.58 16.49
C SER A 190 -25.82 -32.18 17.11
N THR A 191 -25.08 -31.28 16.46
CA THR A 191 -23.84 -30.70 17.02
C THR A 191 -24.12 -29.99 18.35
N GLU A 192 -23.18 -30.11 19.32
CA GLU A 192 -23.34 -29.53 20.67
C GLU A 192 -23.62 -28.03 20.64
N ASP A 193 -23.00 -27.31 19.70
CA ASP A 193 -23.21 -25.87 19.47
C ASP A 193 -24.64 -25.51 19.05
N LEU A 194 -25.34 -26.34 18.28
CA LEU A 194 -26.74 -26.09 17.89
C LEU A 194 -27.67 -26.22 19.10
N ILE A 195 -27.42 -27.19 19.98
CA ILE A 195 -28.16 -27.36 21.24
C ILE A 195 -27.87 -26.19 22.18
N ALA A 196 -26.62 -25.74 22.25
CA ALA A 196 -26.23 -24.57 23.04
C ALA A 196 -26.89 -23.28 22.50
N LEU A 197 -26.91 -23.08 21.18
CA LEU A 197 -27.58 -21.96 20.52
C LEU A 197 -29.08 -21.95 20.83
N LYS A 198 -29.80 -23.07 20.63
CA LYS A 198 -31.24 -23.17 20.97
C LYS A 198 -31.51 -22.85 22.45
N LYS A 199 -30.64 -23.30 23.38
CA LYS A 199 -30.73 -22.94 24.82
C LYS A 199 -30.46 -21.47 25.12
N ILE A 200 -29.67 -20.78 24.31
CA ILE A 200 -29.39 -19.34 24.46
C ILE A 200 -30.54 -18.51 23.89
N VAL A 201 -31.12 -18.91 22.76
CA VAL A 201 -32.29 -18.24 22.15
C VAL A 201 -33.46 -18.13 23.14
N LEU A 202 -33.72 -19.19 23.92
CA LEU A 202 -34.76 -19.22 24.96
C LEU A 202 -34.54 -18.23 26.13
N LYS A 203 -33.38 -17.57 26.25
CA LYS A 203 -33.10 -16.58 27.30
C LYS A 203 -33.51 -15.15 26.91
N PHE A 204 -33.94 -14.93 25.67
CA PHE A 204 -34.33 -13.61 25.16
C PHE A 204 -35.85 -13.44 25.29
N PRO A 205 -36.35 -12.42 26.03
CA PRO A 205 -37.77 -12.32 26.38
C PRO A 205 -38.68 -12.02 25.17
N GLU A 206 -38.19 -11.26 24.20
CA GLU A 206 -38.89 -10.95 22.94
C GLU A 206 -38.56 -11.96 21.81
N GLY A 207 -37.81 -13.02 22.12
CA GLY A 207 -37.26 -13.95 21.13
C GLY A 207 -36.15 -13.35 20.26
N ILE A 208 -35.74 -14.11 19.24
CA ILE A 208 -34.73 -13.72 18.25
C ILE A 208 -35.25 -14.08 16.87
N ARG A 209 -35.08 -13.17 15.90
CA ARG A 209 -35.36 -13.44 14.48
C ARG A 209 -34.06 -13.66 13.71
N PHE A 210 -34.03 -14.68 12.86
CA PHE A 210 -32.96 -14.87 11.89
C PHE A 210 -33.46 -14.41 10.51
N GLU A 211 -32.67 -13.61 9.82
CA GLU A 211 -32.97 -13.06 8.48
C GLU A 211 -31.88 -13.48 7.51
N HIS A 212 -32.26 -14.12 6.40
CA HIS A 212 -31.32 -14.43 5.32
C HIS A 212 -31.01 -13.17 4.51
N VAL A 213 -29.73 -12.89 4.30
CA VAL A 213 -29.26 -11.80 3.43
C VAL A 213 -28.58 -12.42 2.23
N HIS A 214 -29.08 -12.15 1.02
CA HIS A 214 -28.42 -12.63 -0.19
C HIS A 214 -27.09 -11.89 -0.38
N GLY A 215 -25.97 -12.61 -0.29
CA GLY A 215 -24.59 -12.06 -0.34
C GLY A 215 -24.20 -11.33 -1.64
N TYR A 216 -25.12 -11.20 -2.61
CA TYR A 216 -24.95 -10.43 -3.85
C TYR A 216 -25.65 -9.06 -3.83
N VAL A 217 -26.35 -8.71 -2.76
CA VAL A 217 -26.91 -7.37 -2.53
C VAL A 217 -25.98 -6.60 -1.60
N GLU A 218 -25.46 -5.45 -2.05
CA GLU A 218 -24.51 -4.61 -1.32
C GLU A 218 -25.14 -3.90 -0.10
N ILE A 219 -25.58 -4.66 0.91
CA ILE A 219 -25.86 -4.10 2.23
C ILE A 219 -24.49 -3.80 2.88
N PRO A 220 -24.08 -2.52 3.06
CA PRO A 220 -22.70 -2.21 3.43
C PRO A 220 -22.29 -2.81 4.78
N LYS A 221 -23.26 -3.03 5.67
CA LYS A 221 -23.07 -3.66 6.98
C LYS A 221 -22.71 -5.16 6.90
N ASN A 222 -23.18 -5.88 5.89
CA ASN A 222 -22.82 -7.30 5.70
C ASN A 222 -21.38 -7.42 5.18
N LYS A 223 -20.98 -6.53 4.26
CA LYS A 223 -19.60 -6.43 3.79
C LYS A 223 -18.61 -6.16 4.93
N VAL A 224 -18.96 -5.31 5.90
CA VAL A 224 -18.12 -5.07 7.09
C VAL A 224 -18.02 -6.31 7.99
N ALA A 225 -19.07 -7.13 8.11
CA ALA A 225 -18.97 -8.44 8.79
C ALA A 225 -17.97 -9.37 8.06
N SER A 226 -17.98 -9.35 6.72
CA SER A 226 -17.01 -10.07 5.88
C SER A 226 -15.58 -9.60 6.08
N GLU A 227 -15.35 -8.29 6.05
CA GLU A 227 -14.05 -7.66 6.32
C GLU A 227 -13.53 -7.97 7.74
N LEU A 228 -14.43 -8.22 8.70
CA LEU A 228 -14.08 -8.67 10.05
C LEU A 228 -13.73 -10.17 10.14
N THR A 229 -13.90 -10.99 9.10
CA THR A 229 -13.47 -12.40 9.15
C THR A 229 -11.92 -12.48 9.08
N PRO A 230 -11.23 -13.17 10.01
CA PRO A 230 -9.76 -13.17 10.06
C PRO A 230 -9.06 -13.66 8.79
N LEU A 231 -9.70 -14.55 8.04
CA LEU A 231 -9.15 -15.09 6.79
C LEU A 231 -9.26 -14.10 5.63
N THR A 232 -10.19 -13.13 5.71
CA THR A 232 -10.33 -12.04 4.73
C THR A 232 -9.35 -10.91 5.04
N LEU A 233 -9.12 -10.61 6.34
CA LEU A 233 -8.00 -9.77 6.79
C LEU A 233 -6.64 -10.32 6.29
N GLY A 234 -6.45 -11.64 6.26
CA GLY A 234 -5.25 -12.29 5.70
C GLY A 234 -5.08 -12.17 4.18
N THR A 235 -6.12 -11.74 3.45
CA THR A 235 -6.08 -11.48 1.99
C THR A 235 -6.20 -10.01 1.62
N MET A 236 -6.29 -9.11 2.61
CA MET A 236 -6.33 -7.67 2.40
C MET A 236 -5.32 -6.96 3.30
N SER A 237 -4.03 -7.07 2.94
CA SER A 237 -3.07 -6.01 3.30
C SER A 237 -3.58 -4.68 2.74
N ALA A 238 -3.34 -3.59 3.46
CA ALA A 238 -3.77 -2.27 3.01
C ALA A 238 -2.98 -1.88 1.74
N PRO A 239 -3.61 -1.70 0.54
CA PRO A 239 -2.86 -1.65 -0.72
C PRO A 239 -2.33 -0.23 -1.02
N ASN A 240 -1.64 0.36 -0.04
CA ASN A 240 -1.36 1.79 0.06
C ASN A 240 0.14 2.15 -0.03
N GLY A 241 1.03 1.16 -0.23
CA GLY A 241 2.47 1.36 -0.44
C GLY A 241 3.16 0.24 -1.23
N GLU A 242 2.76 -1.01 -1.00
CA GLU A 242 3.34 -2.22 -1.62
C GLU A 242 3.37 -2.13 -3.16
N ASP A 243 2.25 -1.73 -3.78
CA ASP A 243 2.11 -1.57 -5.25
C ASP A 243 3.13 -0.61 -5.89
N SER A 244 3.59 0.41 -5.17
CA SER A 244 4.56 1.40 -5.70
C SER A 244 6.00 0.92 -5.56
N ALA A 245 6.36 0.35 -4.40
CA ALA A 245 7.69 -0.21 -4.16
C ALA A 245 7.95 -1.38 -5.13
N ASP A 246 7.00 -2.32 -5.24
CA ASP A 246 7.07 -3.45 -6.16
C ASP A 246 7.27 -3.00 -7.62
N ARG A 247 6.56 -1.96 -8.07
CA ARG A 247 6.74 -1.39 -9.42
C ARG A 247 8.12 -0.77 -9.60
N ASN A 248 8.67 -0.11 -8.58
CA ASN A 248 10.03 0.41 -8.63
C ASN A 248 11.06 -0.73 -8.77
N VAL A 249 10.87 -1.84 -8.05
CA VAL A 249 11.72 -3.04 -8.14
C VAL A 249 11.65 -3.68 -9.53
N GLU A 250 10.45 -3.89 -10.09
CA GLU A 250 10.30 -4.42 -11.45
C GLU A 250 10.86 -3.47 -12.53
N MET A 251 10.69 -2.15 -12.35
CA MET A 251 11.32 -1.15 -13.21
C MET A 251 12.85 -1.19 -13.12
N TRP A 252 13.42 -1.42 -11.94
CA TRP A 252 14.87 -1.59 -11.74
C TRP A 252 15.39 -2.87 -12.40
N LYS A 253 14.68 -4.01 -12.26
CA LYS A 253 15.02 -5.27 -12.94
C LYS A 253 15.11 -5.06 -14.46
N ILE A 254 14.11 -4.39 -15.04
CA ILE A 254 14.09 -4.10 -16.48
C ILE A 254 15.16 -3.09 -16.89
N LYS A 255 15.46 -2.07 -16.08
CA LYS A 255 16.62 -1.17 -16.29
C LYS A 255 17.94 -1.93 -16.32
N LYS A 256 18.17 -2.84 -15.37
CA LYS A 256 19.37 -3.69 -15.31
C LYS A 256 19.44 -4.63 -16.52
N LEU A 257 18.31 -5.23 -16.90
CA LEU A 257 18.20 -6.11 -18.06
C LEU A 257 18.51 -5.37 -19.38
N ILE A 258 17.96 -4.17 -19.58
CA ILE A 258 18.26 -3.35 -20.76
C ILE A 258 19.76 -2.99 -20.81
N LYS A 259 20.35 -2.59 -19.67
CA LYS A 259 21.79 -2.31 -19.58
C LYS A 259 22.63 -3.53 -19.99
N SER A 260 22.25 -4.75 -19.58
CA SER A 260 22.96 -5.97 -19.99
C SER A 260 22.76 -6.33 -21.47
N LEU A 261 21.56 -6.10 -22.02
CA LEU A 261 21.24 -6.29 -23.44
C LEU A 261 21.95 -5.29 -24.36
N GLU A 262 22.22 -4.07 -23.90
CA GLU A 262 22.95 -3.04 -24.66
C GLU A 262 24.46 -3.22 -24.65
N MET A 263 25.02 -3.75 -23.56
CA MET A 263 26.43 -4.16 -23.49
C MET A 263 26.71 -5.41 -24.32
N ALA A 264 25.72 -6.31 -24.45
CA ALA A 264 25.80 -7.51 -25.26
C ALA A 264 25.98 -7.21 -26.76
N ARG A 265 27.09 -7.68 -27.34
CA ARG A 265 27.37 -7.61 -28.79
C ARG A 265 27.62 -8.99 -29.38
N GLY A 266 27.10 -9.21 -30.58
CA GLY A 266 27.28 -10.45 -31.35
C GLY A 266 28.28 -10.29 -32.49
N ASN A 267 29.05 -11.35 -32.79
CA ASN A 267 29.96 -11.43 -33.93
C ASN A 267 29.22 -11.74 -35.26
N GLY A 268 28.20 -10.95 -35.59
CA GLY A 268 27.40 -11.13 -36.82
C GLY A 268 25.94 -10.71 -36.62
N THR A 269 25.11 -10.94 -37.65
CA THR A 269 23.68 -10.62 -37.62
C THR A 269 22.88 -11.76 -36.99
N SER A 270 23.14 -12.11 -35.73
CA SER A 270 22.50 -13.24 -35.04
C SER A 270 21.71 -12.85 -33.79
N MET A 271 21.51 -11.54 -33.57
CA MET A 271 20.78 -10.99 -32.43
C MET A 271 19.35 -10.66 -32.85
N ILE A 272 18.40 -11.50 -32.45
CA ILE A 272 16.97 -11.31 -32.72
C ILE A 272 16.34 -10.54 -31.56
N SER A 273 15.67 -9.43 -31.91
CA SER A 273 14.82 -8.64 -31.02
C SER A 273 13.38 -8.76 -31.51
N LEU A 274 12.53 -9.44 -30.73
CA LEU A 274 11.13 -9.69 -31.05
C LEU A 274 10.22 -9.12 -29.97
N ILE A 275 9.32 -8.22 -30.35
CA ILE A 275 8.31 -7.61 -29.48
C ILE A 275 6.94 -7.84 -30.10
N ILE A 276 6.05 -8.47 -29.34
CA ILE A 276 4.70 -8.84 -29.75
C ILE A 276 3.71 -8.01 -28.92
N PRO A 277 2.88 -7.17 -29.55
CA PRO A 277 1.93 -6.33 -28.82
C PRO A 277 0.79 -7.17 -28.24
N PRO A 278 0.14 -6.70 -27.16
CA PRO A 278 -1.00 -7.40 -26.60
C PRO A 278 -2.14 -7.46 -27.63
N ARG A 279 -2.93 -8.54 -27.58
CA ARG A 279 -3.99 -8.93 -28.53
C ARG A 279 -3.52 -9.48 -29.88
N ASP A 280 -2.23 -9.47 -30.21
CA ASP A 280 -1.74 -10.18 -31.40
C ASP A 280 -1.80 -11.71 -31.22
N GLN A 281 -1.71 -12.46 -32.31
CA GLN A 281 -1.80 -13.92 -32.30
C GLN A 281 -0.42 -14.57 -32.47
N ILE A 282 -0.08 -15.48 -31.55
CA ILE A 282 1.18 -16.25 -31.59
C ILE A 282 1.34 -17.02 -32.91
N ALA A 283 0.25 -17.55 -33.47
CA ALA A 283 0.26 -18.22 -34.77
C ALA A 283 0.76 -17.32 -35.92
N ARG A 284 0.45 -16.01 -35.90
CA ARG A 284 0.93 -15.04 -36.89
C ARG A 284 2.44 -14.87 -36.82
N VAL A 285 2.96 -14.72 -35.60
CA VAL A 285 4.40 -14.56 -35.32
C VAL A 285 5.16 -15.85 -35.62
N SER A 286 4.61 -17.01 -35.23
CA SER A 286 5.20 -18.31 -35.54
C SER A 286 5.27 -18.59 -37.04
N LYS A 287 4.29 -18.12 -37.83
CA LYS A 287 4.37 -18.19 -39.30
C LYS A 287 5.47 -17.28 -39.84
N MET A 288 5.50 -16.01 -39.42
CA MET A 288 6.54 -15.06 -39.82
C MET A 288 7.96 -15.60 -39.52
N LEU A 289 8.18 -16.17 -38.33
CA LEU A 289 9.46 -16.81 -38.00
C LEU A 289 9.79 -18.03 -38.86
N ALA A 290 8.80 -18.74 -39.42
CA ALA A 290 9.02 -19.85 -40.34
C ALA A 290 9.37 -19.37 -41.75
N ASP A 291 8.72 -18.31 -42.23
CA ASP A 291 9.01 -17.65 -43.50
C ASP A 291 10.43 -17.03 -43.47
N GLU A 292 10.81 -16.41 -42.35
CA GLU A 292 12.16 -15.87 -42.08
C GLU A 292 13.24 -16.97 -42.01
N TYR A 293 12.93 -18.12 -41.38
CA TYR A 293 13.83 -19.28 -41.40
C TYR A 293 14.08 -19.79 -42.83
N GLY A 294 13.04 -19.82 -43.66
CA GLY A 294 13.14 -20.12 -45.09
C GLY A 294 14.06 -19.15 -45.83
N THR A 295 13.87 -17.84 -45.63
CA THR A 295 14.72 -16.79 -46.23
C THR A 295 16.18 -16.90 -45.77
N ALA A 296 16.43 -17.09 -44.47
CA ALA A 296 17.76 -17.23 -43.89
C ALA A 296 18.55 -18.44 -44.44
N SER A 297 17.88 -19.50 -44.91
CA SER A 297 18.55 -20.66 -45.53
C SER A 297 19.37 -20.30 -46.79
N ASN A 298 19.00 -19.21 -47.47
CA ASN A 298 19.66 -18.71 -48.68
C ASN A 298 20.93 -17.87 -48.40
N ILE A 299 21.28 -17.62 -47.14
CA ILE A 299 22.50 -16.88 -46.77
C ILE A 299 23.74 -17.64 -47.25
N LYS A 300 24.58 -16.97 -48.06
CA LYS A 300 25.78 -17.55 -48.68
C LYS A 300 26.89 -17.88 -47.67
N SER A 301 27.06 -17.07 -46.63
CA SER A 301 28.06 -17.32 -45.58
C SER A 301 27.63 -18.47 -44.68
N ARG A 302 28.37 -19.58 -44.70
CA ARG A 302 28.06 -20.79 -43.91
C ARG A 302 27.91 -20.49 -42.41
N VAL A 303 28.83 -19.68 -41.87
CA VAL A 303 28.85 -19.34 -40.43
C VAL A 303 27.66 -18.47 -40.08
N ASN A 304 27.46 -17.34 -40.78
CA ASN A 304 26.34 -16.44 -40.48
C ASN A 304 24.98 -17.14 -40.66
N ARG A 305 24.84 -17.99 -41.69
CA ARG A 305 23.63 -18.80 -41.89
C ARG A 305 23.33 -19.70 -40.70
N LEU A 306 24.32 -20.45 -40.19
CA LEU A 306 24.12 -21.33 -39.04
C LEU A 306 23.75 -20.54 -37.79
N SER A 307 24.35 -19.37 -37.57
CA SER A 307 24.04 -18.50 -36.44
C SER A 307 22.62 -17.93 -36.50
N VAL A 308 22.18 -17.42 -37.67
CA VAL A 308 20.82 -16.91 -37.89
C VAL A 308 19.77 -18.02 -37.72
N LEU A 309 19.97 -19.17 -38.37
CA LEU A 309 19.04 -20.31 -38.26
C LEU A 309 18.94 -20.80 -36.80
N GLY A 310 20.07 -20.89 -36.08
CA GLY A 310 20.11 -21.29 -34.68
C GLY A 310 19.39 -20.31 -33.74
N ALA A 311 19.48 -19.00 -34.01
CA ALA A 311 18.73 -17.97 -33.29
C ALA A 311 17.22 -18.09 -33.57
N ILE A 312 16.80 -18.18 -34.84
CA ILE A 312 15.38 -18.31 -35.19
C ILE A 312 14.76 -19.59 -34.59
N THR A 313 15.45 -20.73 -34.66
CA THR A 313 14.99 -21.98 -34.02
C THR A 313 14.84 -21.82 -32.50
N SER A 314 15.73 -21.06 -31.85
CA SER A 314 15.68 -20.81 -30.41
C SER A 314 14.48 -19.90 -30.04
N VAL A 315 14.20 -18.86 -30.83
CA VAL A 315 12.98 -18.03 -30.68
C VAL A 315 11.72 -18.86 -30.90
N GLN A 316 11.67 -19.70 -31.95
CA GLN A 316 10.53 -20.58 -32.21
C GLN A 316 10.30 -21.59 -31.07
N ALA A 317 11.37 -22.11 -30.45
CA ALA A 317 11.26 -23.00 -29.30
C ALA A 317 10.70 -22.29 -28.05
N ARG A 318 11.12 -21.04 -27.82
CA ARG A 318 10.60 -20.18 -26.73
C ARG A 318 9.15 -19.79 -26.94
N LEU A 319 8.79 -19.37 -28.16
CA LEU A 319 7.43 -18.95 -28.49
C LEU A 319 6.40 -20.07 -28.29
N LYS A 320 6.80 -21.35 -28.45
CA LYS A 320 5.94 -22.53 -28.16
C LYS A 320 5.59 -22.73 -26.69
N LEU A 321 6.30 -22.10 -25.75
CA LEU A 321 5.95 -22.13 -24.33
C LEU A 321 4.69 -21.30 -24.03
N TYR A 322 4.35 -20.36 -24.91
CA TYR A 322 3.22 -19.46 -24.75
C TYR A 322 2.05 -19.90 -25.64
N ASN A 323 0.92 -20.24 -25.02
CA ASN A 323 -0.33 -20.57 -25.74
C ASN A 323 -1.04 -19.31 -26.29
N LYS A 324 -0.86 -18.16 -25.64
CA LYS A 324 -1.44 -16.86 -26.00
C LYS A 324 -0.48 -15.76 -25.58
N VAL A 325 -0.48 -14.63 -26.29
CA VAL A 325 0.28 -13.44 -25.88
C VAL A 325 -0.25 -12.96 -24.51
N PRO A 326 0.61 -12.71 -23.51
CA PRO A 326 0.22 -12.15 -22.21
C PRO A 326 -0.47 -10.77 -22.32
N PRO A 327 -1.20 -10.31 -21.29
CA PRO A 327 -2.02 -9.09 -21.36
C PRO A 327 -1.23 -7.80 -21.64
N ASN A 328 0.06 -7.72 -21.27
CA ASN A 328 0.92 -6.58 -21.58
C ASN A 328 1.76 -6.74 -22.86
N GLY A 329 1.67 -7.90 -23.54
CA GLY A 329 2.53 -8.26 -24.67
C GLY A 329 3.60 -9.28 -24.29
N LEU A 330 4.50 -9.57 -25.23
CA LEU A 330 5.61 -10.51 -25.02
C LEU A 330 6.89 -9.95 -25.66
N VAL A 331 7.99 -10.01 -24.92
CA VAL A 331 9.32 -9.59 -25.39
C VAL A 331 10.25 -10.79 -25.35
N ILE A 332 10.93 -11.05 -26.48
CA ILE A 332 11.89 -12.13 -26.64
C ILE A 332 13.18 -11.58 -27.24
N TYR A 333 14.28 -11.72 -26.51
CA TYR A 333 15.64 -11.49 -26.99
C TYR A 333 16.37 -12.82 -27.13
N CYS A 334 16.94 -13.07 -28.30
CA CYS A 334 17.64 -14.31 -28.59
C CYS A 334 18.87 -14.06 -29.45
N GLY A 335 20.02 -14.62 -29.07
CA GLY A 335 21.22 -14.52 -29.90
C GLY A 335 22.44 -15.21 -29.30
N THR A 336 23.56 -15.09 -30.01
CA THR A 336 24.88 -15.57 -29.58
C THR A 336 25.75 -14.38 -29.24
N ILE A 337 26.00 -14.14 -27.95
CA ILE A 337 26.93 -13.11 -27.48
C ILE A 337 28.31 -13.71 -27.29
N VAL A 338 29.34 -12.88 -27.42
CA VAL A 338 30.70 -13.24 -26.98
C VAL A 338 30.86 -12.72 -25.56
N THR A 339 31.26 -13.58 -24.62
CA THR A 339 31.63 -13.17 -23.26
C THR A 339 33.08 -12.68 -23.23
N ASP A 340 33.48 -11.97 -22.18
CA ASP A 340 34.84 -11.41 -22.06
C ASP A 340 35.95 -12.49 -22.13
N ASP A 341 35.64 -13.72 -21.71
CA ASP A 341 36.47 -14.94 -21.89
C ASP A 341 36.68 -15.36 -23.36
N GLY A 342 36.12 -14.65 -24.34
CA GLY A 342 36.11 -15.01 -25.76
C GLY A 342 35.21 -16.20 -26.12
N LYS A 343 34.40 -16.71 -25.18
CA LYS A 343 33.49 -17.85 -25.39
C LYS A 343 32.14 -17.38 -25.94
N GLU A 344 31.57 -18.15 -26.86
CA GLU A 344 30.21 -17.91 -27.36
C GLU A 344 29.16 -18.40 -26.34
N LYS A 345 28.30 -17.49 -25.85
CA LYS A 345 27.17 -17.81 -24.97
C LYS A 345 25.86 -17.55 -25.69
N LYS A 346 24.99 -18.56 -25.74
CA LYS A 346 23.61 -18.41 -26.22
C LYS A 346 22.77 -17.72 -25.15
N VAL A 347 22.18 -16.59 -25.48
CA VAL A 347 21.28 -15.82 -24.63
C VAL A 347 19.87 -15.97 -25.18
N ASN A 348 18.97 -16.49 -24.34
CA ASN A 348 17.54 -16.62 -24.62
C ASN A 348 16.81 -16.01 -23.41
N ILE A 349 16.16 -14.87 -23.61
CA ILE A 349 15.46 -14.12 -22.57
C ILE A 349 14.04 -13.85 -23.08
N ASP A 350 13.05 -14.33 -22.35
CA ASP A 350 11.63 -14.17 -22.62
C ASP A 350 10.91 -13.67 -21.37
N PHE A 351 10.16 -12.56 -21.48
CA PHE A 351 9.42 -11.98 -20.35
C PHE A 351 8.20 -11.15 -20.81
N GLU A 352 7.23 -11.01 -19.91
CA GLU A 352 6.13 -10.05 -20.04
C GLU A 352 6.55 -8.68 -19.48
N PRO A 353 6.42 -7.57 -20.23
CA PRO A 353 6.71 -6.24 -19.72
C PRO A 353 5.66 -5.77 -18.71
N PHE A 354 6.09 -4.97 -17.73
CA PHE A 354 5.22 -4.40 -16.68
C PHE A 354 4.12 -3.45 -17.21
N LYS A 355 4.24 -2.98 -18.46
CA LYS A 355 3.31 -2.06 -19.12
C LYS A 355 3.05 -2.54 -20.55
N ALA A 356 1.81 -2.42 -20.99
CA ALA A 356 1.36 -2.82 -22.32
C ALA A 356 2.14 -2.15 -23.46
N VAL A 357 2.75 -2.94 -24.35
CA VAL A 357 3.59 -2.45 -25.46
C VAL A 357 2.83 -2.50 -26.78
N ASN A 358 2.46 -1.35 -27.34
CA ASN A 358 1.68 -1.31 -28.59
C ASN A 358 2.52 -1.50 -29.86
N THR A 359 3.85 -1.49 -29.77
CA THR A 359 4.76 -1.61 -30.93
C THR A 359 5.09 -3.08 -31.22
N SER A 360 4.80 -3.55 -32.44
CA SER A 360 5.36 -4.80 -32.95
C SER A 360 6.75 -4.55 -33.51
N LEU A 361 7.75 -5.34 -33.08
CA LEU A 361 9.12 -5.27 -33.57
C LEU A 361 9.62 -6.68 -33.91
N TYR A 362 10.27 -6.82 -35.06
CA TYR A 362 11.12 -7.97 -35.36
C TYR A 362 12.34 -7.46 -36.12
N LEU A 363 13.52 -7.58 -35.52
CA LEU A 363 14.79 -7.19 -36.10
C LEU A 363 15.85 -8.26 -35.82
N CYS A 364 16.73 -8.50 -36.80
CA CYS A 364 17.89 -9.37 -36.69
C CYS A 364 19.14 -8.56 -37.02
N ASP A 365 20.00 -8.33 -36.04
CA ASP A 365 21.14 -7.39 -36.12
C ASP A 365 22.35 -7.93 -35.32
N ASN A 366 23.39 -7.11 -35.12
CA ASN A 366 24.56 -7.43 -34.28
C ASN A 366 24.43 -6.97 -32.80
N LYS A 367 23.36 -6.24 -32.48
CA LYS A 367 22.99 -5.74 -31.16
C LYS A 367 21.52 -6.05 -30.87
N PHE A 368 21.13 -6.05 -29.60
CA PHE A 368 19.71 -6.05 -29.25
C PHE A 368 19.12 -4.64 -29.37
N HIS A 369 17.87 -4.56 -29.83
CA HIS A 369 17.13 -3.32 -29.97
C HIS A 369 16.20 -3.14 -28.75
N THR A 370 16.60 -2.26 -27.83
CA THR A 370 15.94 -1.99 -26.54
C THR A 370 15.10 -0.71 -26.53
N GLU A 371 15.08 0.04 -27.63
CA GLU A 371 14.45 1.37 -27.79
C GLU A 371 12.96 1.37 -27.35
N ALA A 372 12.20 0.35 -27.74
CA ALA A 372 10.80 0.20 -27.35
C ALA A 372 10.60 -0.09 -25.86
N LEU A 373 11.57 -0.69 -25.17
CA LEU A 373 11.54 -0.88 -23.72
C LEU A 373 11.99 0.38 -22.96
N GLN A 374 13.00 1.10 -23.47
CA GLN A 374 13.41 2.38 -22.89
C GLN A 374 12.25 3.38 -22.82
N ALA A 375 11.40 3.41 -23.86
CA ALA A 375 10.18 4.22 -23.89
C ALA A 375 9.09 3.82 -22.87
N LEU A 376 9.19 2.64 -22.24
CA LEU A 376 8.33 2.25 -21.11
C LEU A 376 8.91 2.70 -19.77
N LEU A 377 10.24 2.85 -19.69
CA LEU A 377 10.96 3.25 -18.48
C LEU A 377 10.98 4.76 -18.23
N THR A 378 10.58 5.57 -19.21
CA THR A 378 10.38 7.01 -19.00
C THR A 378 9.20 7.22 -18.04
N ASP A 379 9.46 7.93 -16.95
CA ASP A 379 8.60 7.91 -15.76
C ASP A 379 7.15 8.35 -16.01
N ASP A 380 6.23 7.40 -15.83
CA ASP A 380 4.78 7.54 -15.94
C ASP A 380 4.11 8.22 -14.73
N ASN A 381 4.87 8.95 -13.90
CA ASN A 381 4.29 9.68 -12.77
C ASN A 381 3.30 10.74 -13.29
N LYS A 382 2.01 10.41 -13.25
CA LYS A 382 0.94 11.28 -13.73
C LYS A 382 0.71 12.38 -12.70
N PHE A 383 0.99 13.61 -13.09
CA PHE A 383 0.77 14.80 -12.26
C PHE A 383 -0.51 15.51 -12.68
N GLY A 384 -1.33 15.90 -11.70
CA GLY A 384 -2.52 16.70 -11.93
C GLY A 384 -2.20 18.19 -11.91
N PHE A 385 -2.88 18.95 -12.76
CA PHE A 385 -2.82 20.41 -12.80
C PHE A 385 -4.24 20.98 -12.70
N ILE A 386 -4.44 21.87 -11.74
CA ILE A 386 -5.64 22.72 -11.65
C ILE A 386 -5.20 24.14 -11.96
N VAL A 387 -5.66 24.67 -13.07
CA VAL A 387 -5.41 26.05 -13.51
C VAL A 387 -6.67 26.86 -13.21
N MET A 388 -6.60 27.74 -12.21
CA MET A 388 -7.70 28.65 -11.83
C MET A 388 -7.46 30.06 -12.40
N ASP A 389 -8.50 30.65 -12.99
CA ASP A 389 -8.49 32.05 -13.43
C ASP A 389 -9.86 32.68 -13.17
N GLY A 390 -9.91 34.02 -13.13
CA GLY A 390 -11.16 34.76 -12.89
C GLY A 390 -12.25 34.56 -13.96
N ASN A 391 -11.89 33.97 -15.11
CA ASN A 391 -12.78 33.69 -16.25
C ASN A 391 -13.14 32.20 -16.40
N GLY A 392 -12.57 31.31 -15.58
CA GLY A 392 -12.75 29.86 -15.71
C GLY A 392 -11.58 29.03 -15.19
N SER A 393 -11.75 27.71 -15.20
CA SER A 393 -10.76 26.73 -14.75
C SER A 393 -10.52 25.62 -15.75
N LEU A 394 -9.28 25.12 -15.78
CA LEU A 394 -8.84 23.99 -16.57
C LEU A 394 -8.23 22.91 -15.65
N PHE A 395 -8.61 21.68 -15.90
CA PHE A 395 -8.09 20.47 -15.27
C PHE A 395 -7.31 19.69 -16.31
N GLY A 396 -6.03 19.47 -16.05
CA GLY A 396 -5.13 18.76 -16.95
C GLY A 396 -4.26 17.76 -16.21
N THR A 397 -3.61 16.90 -16.96
CA THR A 397 -2.58 15.98 -16.46
C THR A 397 -1.35 16.01 -17.34
N LEU A 398 -0.19 15.87 -16.71
CA LEU A 398 1.11 15.71 -17.36
C LEU A 398 1.65 14.31 -17.01
N GLN A 399 2.15 13.58 -18.00
CA GLN A 399 2.79 12.28 -17.82
C GLN A 399 4.04 12.23 -18.69
N GLY A 400 5.22 12.32 -18.07
CA GLY A 400 6.46 12.58 -18.81
C GLY A 400 6.36 13.84 -19.67
N ASN A 401 6.40 13.66 -21.00
CA ASN A 401 6.26 14.76 -21.98
C ASN A 401 4.84 14.87 -22.58
N THR A 402 3.89 14.00 -22.24
CA THR A 402 2.51 14.10 -22.76
C THR A 402 1.65 14.93 -21.82
N ARG A 403 1.01 15.98 -22.38
CA ARG A 403 -0.01 16.78 -21.69
C ARG A 403 -1.40 16.39 -22.19
N GLU A 404 -2.34 16.22 -21.27
CA GLU A 404 -3.74 15.93 -21.54
C GLU A 404 -4.60 16.97 -20.83
N VAL A 405 -5.59 17.56 -21.52
CA VAL A 405 -6.61 18.42 -20.89
C VAL A 405 -7.84 17.56 -20.64
N LEU A 406 -8.15 17.30 -19.37
CA LEU A 406 -9.27 16.43 -18.98
C LEU A 406 -10.60 17.17 -19.07
N HIS A 407 -10.66 18.37 -18.50
CA HIS A 407 -11.88 19.16 -18.44
C HIS A 407 -11.57 20.67 -18.39
N LYS A 408 -12.46 21.49 -18.95
CA LYS A 408 -12.38 22.95 -18.84
C LYS A 408 -13.78 23.55 -18.81
N PHE A 409 -14.00 24.54 -17.95
CA PHE A 409 -15.23 25.32 -17.92
C PHE A 409 -14.96 26.80 -17.66
N THR A 410 -15.79 27.66 -18.24
CA THR A 410 -15.74 29.11 -18.05
C THR A 410 -16.71 29.56 -16.96
N VAL A 411 -16.41 30.70 -16.33
CA VAL A 411 -17.22 31.33 -15.29
C VAL A 411 -17.14 32.85 -15.45
N ASP A 412 -18.29 33.52 -15.39
CA ASP A 412 -18.34 34.99 -15.32
C ASP A 412 -18.53 35.43 -13.86
N LEU A 413 -17.48 36.03 -13.28
CA LEU A 413 -17.45 36.48 -11.89
C LEU A 413 -17.71 37.99 -11.79
N PRO A 414 -18.63 38.45 -10.91
CA PRO A 414 -18.91 39.88 -10.74
C PRO A 414 -17.65 40.69 -10.45
N LYS A 415 -17.34 41.69 -11.27
CA LYS A 415 -16.10 42.49 -11.17
C LYS A 415 -16.08 43.37 -9.91
N LYS A 416 -14.90 43.82 -9.49
CA LYS A 416 -14.75 44.73 -8.34
C LYS A 416 -15.22 46.13 -8.76
N HIS A 417 -16.38 46.56 -8.26
CA HIS A 417 -16.92 47.89 -8.53
C HIS A 417 -16.60 48.87 -7.39
N GLY A 418 -15.95 49.99 -7.70
CA GLY A 418 -15.71 51.09 -6.76
C GLY A 418 -16.82 52.14 -6.71
N ARG A 419 -17.84 52.02 -7.57
CA ARG A 419 -19.01 52.90 -7.63
C ARG A 419 -20.22 52.11 -7.13
N GLY A 420 -20.94 52.61 -6.12
CA GLY A 420 -22.08 51.86 -5.56
C GLY A 420 -22.87 52.50 -4.40
N GLY A 421 -22.39 53.56 -3.75
CA GLY A 421 -23.10 54.20 -2.63
C GLY A 421 -23.54 53.21 -1.56
N GLN A 422 -24.79 53.29 -1.11
CA GLN A 422 -25.39 52.34 -0.15
C GLN A 422 -25.38 50.88 -0.63
N SER A 423 -25.45 50.65 -1.95
CA SER A 423 -25.48 49.31 -2.55
C SER A 423 -24.09 48.65 -2.65
N ALA A 424 -23.00 49.36 -2.36
CA ALA A 424 -21.64 48.86 -2.52
C ALA A 424 -21.38 47.58 -1.68
N LEU A 425 -21.87 47.53 -0.44
CA LEU A 425 -21.73 46.37 0.43
C LEU A 425 -22.48 45.13 -0.11
N ARG A 426 -23.66 45.33 -0.72
CA ARG A 426 -24.43 44.26 -1.36
C ARG A 426 -23.68 43.67 -2.55
N PHE A 427 -23.10 44.51 -3.41
CA PHE A 427 -22.30 44.04 -4.55
C PHE A 427 -21.01 43.33 -4.10
N ALA A 428 -20.37 43.81 -3.02
CA ALA A 428 -19.23 43.11 -2.42
C ALA A 428 -19.61 41.71 -1.91
N ARG A 429 -20.73 41.58 -1.19
CA ARG A 429 -21.25 40.27 -0.71
C ARG A 429 -21.56 39.32 -1.86
N LEU A 430 -22.30 39.75 -2.88
CA LEU A 430 -22.60 38.94 -4.07
C LEU A 430 -21.32 38.49 -4.81
N ARG A 431 -20.28 39.34 -4.86
CA ARG A 431 -18.97 38.97 -5.42
C ARG A 431 -18.25 37.92 -4.57
N MET A 432 -18.31 37.99 -3.23
CA MET A 432 -17.72 36.96 -2.36
C MET A 432 -18.47 35.63 -2.49
N GLU A 433 -19.80 35.68 -2.48
CA GLU A 433 -20.68 34.51 -2.61
C GLU A 433 -20.45 33.78 -3.95
N LYS A 434 -20.39 34.51 -5.07
CA LYS A 434 -20.07 33.91 -6.38
C LYS A 434 -18.66 33.37 -6.46
N ARG A 435 -17.67 33.97 -5.78
CA ARG A 435 -16.31 33.42 -5.67
C ARG A 435 -16.28 32.13 -4.86
N HIS A 436 -16.93 32.10 -3.69
CA HIS A 436 -17.02 30.89 -2.87
C HIS A 436 -17.70 29.73 -3.62
N ASN A 437 -18.79 30.00 -4.33
CA ASN A 437 -19.46 29.01 -5.19
C ASN A 437 -18.58 28.54 -6.37
N TYR A 438 -17.71 29.40 -6.90
CA TYR A 438 -16.73 29.02 -7.92
C TYR A 438 -15.64 28.09 -7.34
N VAL A 439 -15.05 28.44 -6.20
CA VAL A 439 -14.06 27.59 -5.50
C VAL A 439 -14.66 26.22 -5.16
N ARG A 440 -15.92 26.18 -4.68
CA ARG A 440 -16.65 24.93 -4.43
C ARG A 440 -16.78 24.08 -5.70
N LYS A 441 -17.26 24.66 -6.79
CA LYS A 441 -17.39 23.94 -8.07
C LYS A 441 -16.03 23.39 -8.56
N VAL A 442 -14.95 24.16 -8.39
CA VAL A 442 -13.60 23.70 -8.74
C VAL A 442 -13.15 22.53 -7.87
N ALA A 443 -13.44 22.56 -6.57
CA ALA A 443 -13.15 21.46 -5.65
C ALA A 443 -13.94 20.18 -6.00
N GLU A 444 -15.25 20.30 -6.27
CA GLU A 444 -16.13 19.20 -6.68
C GLU A 444 -15.63 18.56 -7.99
N THR A 445 -15.36 19.36 -9.03
CA THR A 445 -14.80 18.85 -10.30
C THR A 445 -13.39 18.26 -10.13
N ALA A 446 -12.58 18.75 -9.18
CA ALA A 446 -11.28 18.14 -8.89
C ALA A 446 -11.40 16.71 -8.36
N VAL A 447 -12.40 16.45 -7.49
CA VAL A 447 -12.72 15.11 -6.99
C VAL A 447 -13.13 14.20 -8.15
N GLU A 448 -14.08 14.62 -8.98
CA GLU A 448 -14.56 13.84 -10.14
C GLU A 448 -13.44 13.47 -11.13
N MET A 449 -12.47 14.37 -11.36
CA MET A 449 -11.43 14.16 -12.36
C MET A 449 -10.22 13.39 -11.82
N PHE A 450 -9.79 13.67 -10.57
CA PHE A 450 -8.56 13.11 -10.02
C PHE A 450 -8.76 11.94 -9.05
N ILE A 451 -9.93 11.75 -8.45
CA ILE A 451 -10.24 10.59 -7.62
C ILE A 451 -10.99 9.54 -8.45
N LYS A 452 -10.50 8.30 -8.45
CA LYS A 452 -11.15 7.13 -9.06
C LYS A 452 -11.07 5.96 -8.11
N ASN A 453 -12.21 5.29 -7.87
CA ASN A 453 -12.33 4.18 -6.91
C ASN A 453 -11.71 4.54 -5.54
N ASP A 454 -12.15 5.67 -4.97
CA ASP A 454 -11.63 6.25 -3.71
C ASP A 454 -10.13 6.63 -3.67
N ARG A 455 -9.36 6.38 -4.74
CA ARG A 455 -7.92 6.66 -4.79
C ARG A 455 -7.60 7.86 -5.68
N VAL A 456 -6.63 8.65 -5.25
CA VAL A 456 -6.07 9.73 -6.08
C VAL A 456 -5.28 9.10 -7.22
N SER A 457 -5.69 9.38 -8.45
CA SER A 457 -5.11 8.82 -9.68
C SER A 457 -3.80 9.49 -10.13
N VAL A 458 -3.40 10.56 -9.45
CA VAL A 458 -2.19 11.35 -9.72
C VAL A 458 -1.17 11.24 -8.59
N ALA A 459 0.10 11.17 -8.93
CA ALA A 459 1.21 11.09 -7.97
C ALA A 459 1.36 12.37 -7.14
N GLY A 460 1.03 13.51 -7.74
CA GLY A 460 1.01 14.83 -7.10
C GLY A 460 0.15 15.81 -7.90
N LEU A 461 -0.23 16.91 -7.26
CA LEU A 461 -1.12 17.94 -7.76
C LEU A 461 -0.43 19.31 -7.74
N ILE A 462 -0.59 20.08 -8.82
CA ILE A 462 -0.12 21.47 -8.91
C ILE A 462 -1.34 22.38 -9.00
N LEU A 463 -1.41 23.36 -8.10
CA LEU A 463 -2.42 24.42 -8.13
C LEU A 463 -1.81 25.65 -8.77
N ALA A 464 -2.19 25.95 -10.01
CA ALA A 464 -1.73 27.12 -10.74
C ALA A 464 -2.87 28.13 -10.91
N GLY A 465 -2.55 29.42 -10.96
CA GLY A 465 -3.58 30.42 -11.22
C GLY A 465 -3.16 31.87 -11.02
N SER A 466 -4.00 32.77 -11.52
CA SER A 466 -3.87 34.21 -11.30
C SER A 466 -4.44 34.60 -9.94
N ALA A 467 -3.73 35.47 -9.20
CA ALA A 467 -4.10 35.94 -7.86
C ALA A 467 -4.36 34.82 -6.82
N ASP A 468 -5.05 35.17 -5.72
CA ASP A 468 -5.15 34.36 -4.51
C ASP A 468 -6.13 33.17 -4.59
N PHE A 469 -6.84 32.97 -5.71
CA PHE A 469 -7.88 31.93 -5.84
C PHE A 469 -7.36 30.50 -5.57
N LYS A 470 -6.14 30.21 -6.00
CA LYS A 470 -5.45 28.92 -5.73
C LYS A 470 -5.11 28.74 -4.25
N THR A 471 -4.83 29.84 -3.55
CA THR A 471 -4.58 29.86 -2.09
C THR A 471 -5.89 29.68 -1.33
N GLU A 472 -6.96 30.37 -1.74
CA GLU A 472 -8.33 30.17 -1.22
C GLU A 472 -8.77 28.71 -1.38
N LEU A 473 -8.52 28.07 -2.54
CA LEU A 473 -8.81 26.64 -2.74
C LEU A 473 -7.97 25.75 -1.80
N SER A 474 -6.64 25.95 -1.77
CA SER A 474 -5.70 25.13 -0.99
C SER A 474 -5.92 25.19 0.53
N GLN A 475 -6.50 26.29 1.03
CA GLN A 475 -6.79 26.50 2.44
C GLN A 475 -8.25 26.20 2.81
N SER A 476 -9.13 25.92 1.84
CA SER A 476 -10.55 25.69 2.10
C SER A 476 -10.86 24.26 2.53
N ASP A 477 -11.69 24.11 3.55
CA ASP A 477 -12.26 22.82 3.99
C ASP A 477 -13.17 22.16 2.93
N MET A 478 -13.49 22.88 1.85
CA MET A 478 -14.24 22.37 0.70
C MET A 478 -13.39 21.51 -0.23
N PHE A 479 -12.06 21.63 -0.16
CA PHE A 479 -11.16 20.83 -0.98
C PHE A 479 -10.89 19.48 -0.31
N ASP A 480 -10.96 18.40 -1.10
CA ASP A 480 -10.80 17.05 -0.55
C ASP A 480 -9.41 16.85 0.08
N GLN A 481 -9.39 16.38 1.33
CA GLN A 481 -8.17 16.24 2.12
C GLN A 481 -7.14 15.28 1.48
N ARG A 482 -7.60 14.27 0.73
CA ARG A 482 -6.72 13.33 0.01
C ARG A 482 -6.01 14.03 -1.16
N LEU A 483 -6.67 14.96 -1.84
CA LEU A 483 -6.06 15.82 -2.86
C LEU A 483 -5.18 16.90 -2.23
N GLN A 484 -5.60 17.49 -1.10
CA GLN A 484 -4.84 18.50 -0.37
C GLN A 484 -3.47 17.98 0.07
N ALA A 485 -3.43 16.76 0.62
CA ALA A 485 -2.20 16.06 1.00
C ALA A 485 -1.27 15.69 -0.19
N LYS A 486 -1.73 15.86 -1.43
CA LYS A 486 -0.98 15.61 -2.67
C LYS A 486 -0.58 16.89 -3.40
N ILE A 487 -0.84 18.08 -2.86
CA ILE A 487 -0.37 19.34 -3.43
C ILE A 487 1.16 19.41 -3.31
N VAL A 488 1.85 19.47 -4.45
CA VAL A 488 3.32 19.55 -4.53
C VAL A 488 3.78 21.01 -4.53
N LYS A 489 3.12 21.85 -5.34
CA LYS A 489 3.48 23.27 -5.50
C LYS A 489 2.25 24.09 -5.87
N VAL A 490 2.20 25.31 -5.35
CA VAL A 490 1.27 26.36 -5.75
C VAL A 490 2.04 27.34 -6.64
N VAL A 491 1.51 27.66 -7.83
CA VAL A 491 2.22 28.42 -8.88
C VAL A 491 1.44 29.64 -9.33
N ASP A 492 2.08 30.80 -9.26
CA ASP A 492 1.60 32.04 -9.88
C ASP A 492 1.85 32.01 -11.39
N ILE A 493 0.80 32.22 -12.18
CA ILE A 493 0.86 32.31 -13.64
C ILE A 493 0.20 33.60 -14.12
N SER A 494 0.65 34.10 -15.28
CA SER A 494 0.22 35.38 -15.84
C SER A 494 -1.06 35.28 -16.67
N TYR A 495 -1.33 34.08 -17.22
CA TYR A 495 -2.46 33.81 -18.11
C TYR A 495 -3.25 32.60 -17.62
N GLY A 496 -4.57 32.59 -17.84
CA GLY A 496 -5.42 31.44 -17.56
C GLY A 496 -5.48 30.41 -18.71
N GLY A 497 -6.26 29.35 -18.52
CA GLY A 497 -6.58 28.36 -19.55
C GLY A 497 -5.37 27.57 -20.05
N GLU A 498 -5.39 27.18 -21.33
CA GLU A 498 -4.38 26.30 -21.94
C GLU A 498 -2.98 26.96 -22.06
N ASN A 499 -2.92 28.28 -22.23
CA ASN A 499 -1.65 29.01 -22.21
C ASN A 499 -1.06 29.04 -20.78
N GLY A 500 -1.93 29.27 -19.79
CA GLY A 500 -1.57 29.17 -18.37
C GLY A 500 -1.10 27.78 -17.95
N PHE A 501 -1.70 26.72 -18.50
CA PHE A 501 -1.29 25.34 -18.28
C PHE A 501 0.15 25.08 -18.73
N ASN A 502 0.55 25.60 -19.90
CA ASN A 502 1.93 25.47 -20.39
C ASN A 502 2.93 26.22 -19.50
N GLN A 503 2.61 27.45 -19.09
CA GLN A 503 3.42 28.23 -18.16
C GLN A 503 3.54 27.54 -16.79
N ALA A 504 2.46 26.91 -16.31
CA ALA A 504 2.47 26.15 -15.07
C ALA A 504 3.35 24.90 -15.16
N ILE A 505 3.37 24.20 -16.29
CA ILE A 505 4.25 23.04 -16.53
C ILE A 505 5.73 23.47 -16.44
N GLU A 506 6.11 24.53 -17.16
CA GLU A 506 7.47 25.06 -17.18
C GLU A 506 7.95 25.50 -15.78
N LEU A 507 7.14 26.30 -15.06
CA LEU A 507 7.45 26.76 -13.69
C LEU A 507 7.41 25.65 -12.62
N SER A 508 6.93 24.46 -12.96
CA SER A 508 6.84 23.31 -12.05
C SER A 508 7.85 22.21 -12.33
N ALA A 509 8.58 22.26 -13.45
CA ALA A 509 9.48 21.20 -13.89
C ALA A 509 10.46 20.75 -12.79
N ASP A 510 11.14 21.71 -12.14
CA ASP A 510 12.07 21.43 -11.03
C ASP A 510 11.39 20.72 -9.86
N ALA A 511 10.19 21.15 -9.50
CA ALA A 511 9.44 20.58 -8.37
C ALA A 511 8.94 19.16 -8.68
N LEU A 512 8.58 18.88 -9.94
CA LEU A 512 8.16 17.57 -10.42
C LEU A 512 9.30 16.56 -10.46
N LEU A 513 10.48 16.97 -10.93
CA LEU A 513 11.70 16.15 -10.88
C LEU A 513 12.06 15.79 -9.44
N ASN A 514 11.88 16.73 -8.51
CA ASN A 514 12.20 16.54 -7.09
C ASN A 514 11.25 15.59 -6.33
N VAL A 515 10.08 15.22 -6.87
CA VAL A 515 9.11 14.38 -6.12
C VAL A 515 9.70 13.02 -5.73
N LYS A 516 10.48 12.39 -6.62
CA LYS A 516 11.16 11.11 -6.29
C LYS A 516 12.20 11.28 -5.19
N PHE A 517 13.05 12.31 -5.30
CA PHE A 517 14.06 12.63 -4.29
C PHE A 517 13.44 13.01 -2.94
N ILE A 518 12.25 13.61 -2.91
CA ILE A 518 11.51 13.92 -1.67
C ILE A 518 10.99 12.63 -1.01
N GLN A 519 10.49 11.66 -1.78
CA GLN A 519 10.06 10.37 -1.26
C GLN A 519 11.25 9.58 -0.70
N GLU A 520 12.34 9.51 -1.46
CA GLU A 520 13.61 8.87 -1.08
C GLU A 520 14.21 9.51 0.19
N LYS A 521 14.29 10.85 0.23
CA LYS A 521 14.74 11.61 1.42
C LYS A 521 13.85 11.36 2.64
N LYS A 522 12.53 11.22 2.46
CA LYS A 522 11.62 10.90 3.55
C LYS A 522 11.83 9.47 4.06
N LEU A 523 12.03 8.51 3.17
CA LEU A 523 12.31 7.11 3.54
C LEU A 523 13.60 7.00 4.36
N ILE A 524 14.70 7.60 3.88
CA ILE A 524 15.99 7.60 4.58
C ILE A 524 15.92 8.45 5.86
N GLY A 525 15.14 9.55 5.85
CA GLY A 525 14.84 10.34 7.04
C GLY A 525 14.21 9.52 8.15
N ASN A 526 13.14 8.76 7.85
CA ASN A 526 12.53 7.84 8.81
C ASN A 526 13.53 6.82 9.39
N PHE A 527 14.44 6.29 8.56
CA PHE A 527 15.49 5.37 9.02
C PHE A 527 16.50 6.05 9.96
N PHE A 528 16.92 7.29 9.67
CA PHE A 528 17.76 8.07 10.57
C PHE A 528 17.03 8.53 11.84
N ASP A 529 15.71 8.71 11.80
CA ASP A 529 14.90 9.04 12.97
C ASP A 529 14.87 7.86 13.97
N GLU A 530 14.73 6.61 13.50
CA GLU A 530 14.79 5.41 14.36
C GLU A 530 16.18 5.23 15.01
N ILE A 531 17.26 5.57 14.29
CA ILE A 531 18.62 5.59 14.85
C ILE A 531 18.77 6.72 15.87
N SER A 532 18.27 7.92 15.57
CA SER A 532 18.40 9.10 16.43
C SER A 532 17.57 9.01 17.71
N GLN A 533 16.51 8.20 17.71
CA GLN A 533 15.63 7.94 18.85
C GLN A 533 16.02 6.70 19.66
N ASP A 534 17.05 5.95 19.22
CA ASP A 534 17.55 4.71 19.85
C ASP A 534 16.42 3.69 20.15
N THR A 535 15.52 3.50 19.18
CA THR A 535 14.38 2.58 19.33
C THR A 535 14.78 1.10 19.21
N GLY A 536 15.98 0.83 18.68
CA GLY A 536 16.44 -0.49 18.28
C GLY A 536 15.67 -1.11 17.09
N ARG A 537 14.86 -0.32 16.36
CA ARG A 537 14.06 -0.79 15.21
C ARG A 537 14.72 -0.52 13.86
N TYR A 538 16.04 -0.57 13.80
CA TYR A 538 16.81 -0.42 12.57
C TYR A 538 17.83 -1.55 12.46
N VAL A 539 18.26 -1.81 11.22
CA VAL A 539 19.40 -2.68 10.93
C VAL A 539 20.25 -2.04 9.82
N PHE A 540 21.56 -2.18 9.89
CA PHE A 540 22.49 -1.75 8.86
C PHE A 540 23.61 -2.78 8.70
N GLY A 541 24.33 -2.74 7.57
CA GLY A 541 25.38 -3.72 7.31
C GLY A 541 24.82 -5.05 6.77
N VAL A 542 25.68 -5.78 6.06
CA VAL A 542 25.25 -6.88 5.18
C VAL A 542 24.83 -8.11 5.96
N GLN A 543 25.59 -8.47 7.00
CA GLN A 543 25.37 -9.68 7.80
C GLN A 543 24.08 -9.54 8.61
N ASP A 544 24.01 -8.51 9.44
CA ASP A 544 22.87 -8.17 10.31
C ASP A 544 21.58 -8.02 9.50
N THR A 545 21.62 -7.33 8.35
CA THR A 545 20.43 -7.14 7.50
C THR A 545 19.93 -8.46 6.90
N ILE A 546 20.83 -9.37 6.50
CA ILE A 546 20.44 -10.69 5.98
C ILE A 546 19.90 -11.56 7.11
N GLN A 547 20.52 -11.53 8.29
CA GLN A 547 20.05 -12.27 9.47
C GLN A 547 18.66 -11.78 9.92
N ALA A 548 18.45 -10.45 9.99
CA ALA A 548 17.16 -9.84 10.27
C ALA A 548 16.08 -10.21 9.22
N LEU A 549 16.48 -10.33 7.95
CA LEU A 549 15.60 -10.73 6.86
C LEU A 549 15.22 -12.22 6.97
N GLU A 550 16.17 -13.09 7.30
CA GLU A 550 15.93 -14.53 7.53
C GLU A 550 15.06 -14.78 8.77
N MET A 551 15.13 -13.91 9.79
CA MET A 551 14.20 -13.88 10.92
C MET A 551 12.81 -13.29 10.62
N GLY A 552 12.61 -12.69 9.43
CA GLY A 552 11.37 -11.99 9.08
C GLY A 552 11.10 -10.73 9.92
N ALA A 553 12.13 -10.14 10.53
CA ALA A 553 12.02 -8.96 11.39
C ALA A 553 11.93 -7.64 10.60
N VAL A 554 12.41 -7.61 9.35
CA VAL A 554 12.44 -6.41 8.51
C VAL A 554 11.03 -6.03 8.03
N GLU A 555 10.68 -4.74 8.17
CA GLU A 555 9.49 -4.15 7.57
C GLU A 555 9.82 -3.60 6.19
N THR A 556 10.74 -2.63 6.14
CA THR A 556 11.20 -1.98 4.92
C THR A 556 12.70 -2.17 4.77
N LEU A 557 13.11 -2.86 3.72
CA LEU A 557 14.49 -3.08 3.32
C LEU A 557 14.93 -1.98 2.36
N ILE A 558 15.97 -1.24 2.72
CA ILE A 558 16.50 -0.10 1.95
C ILE A 558 17.83 -0.52 1.33
N CYS A 559 17.91 -0.51 0.00
CA CYS A 559 19.12 -0.91 -0.74
C CYS A 559 19.53 0.14 -1.77
N TRP A 560 20.82 0.44 -1.86
CA TRP A 560 21.37 1.33 -2.89
C TRP A 560 21.41 0.66 -4.27
N GLU A 561 21.03 1.39 -5.33
CA GLU A 561 20.93 0.84 -6.70
C GLU A 561 22.23 0.27 -7.28
N ASN A 562 23.39 0.76 -6.84
CA ASN A 562 24.73 0.35 -7.30
C ASN A 562 25.48 -0.43 -6.21
N LEU A 563 24.79 -1.26 -5.42
CA LEU A 563 25.39 -2.08 -4.38
C LEU A 563 26.34 -3.15 -4.95
N ASP A 564 27.63 -2.84 -4.94
CA ASP A 564 28.73 -3.73 -5.35
C ASP A 564 29.00 -4.82 -4.30
N ILE A 565 28.05 -5.75 -4.15
CA ILE A 565 28.16 -6.93 -3.28
C ILE A 565 27.63 -8.16 -4.02
N THR A 566 28.42 -9.22 -4.04
CA THR A 566 28.08 -10.49 -4.68
C THR A 566 27.77 -11.54 -3.62
N ARG A 567 26.59 -12.17 -3.70
CA ARG A 567 26.21 -13.33 -2.90
C ARG A 567 26.66 -14.59 -3.63
N MET A 568 27.52 -15.37 -2.99
CA MET A 568 28.03 -16.64 -3.51
C MET A 568 27.53 -17.79 -2.63
N ARG A 569 27.01 -18.85 -3.25
CA ARG A 569 26.75 -20.14 -2.57
C ARG A 569 27.93 -21.06 -2.86
N LEU A 570 28.73 -21.30 -1.83
CA LEU A 570 29.86 -22.22 -1.84
C LEU A 570 29.41 -23.57 -1.30
N LYS A 571 29.91 -24.66 -1.87
CA LYS A 571 29.64 -26.02 -1.40
C LYS A 571 30.94 -26.67 -0.95
N LYS A 572 30.96 -27.17 0.30
CA LYS A 572 32.05 -28.00 0.82
C LYS A 572 32.02 -29.39 0.18
N ALA A 573 33.16 -30.07 0.11
CA ALA A 573 33.22 -31.48 -0.31
C ALA A 573 32.39 -32.43 0.58
N SER A 574 32.16 -32.05 1.85
CA SER A 574 31.25 -32.69 2.80
C SER A 574 29.77 -32.70 2.34
N GLY A 575 29.37 -31.73 1.53
CA GLY A 575 28.00 -31.53 1.07
C GLY A 575 27.33 -30.27 1.65
N ASP A 576 27.88 -29.71 2.73
CA ASP A 576 27.38 -28.50 3.38
C ASP A 576 27.48 -27.26 2.48
N GLU A 577 26.46 -26.42 2.51
CA GLU A 577 26.38 -25.19 1.70
C GLU A 577 26.62 -23.96 2.58
N LYS A 578 27.66 -23.18 2.27
CA LYS A 578 27.98 -21.92 2.94
C LYS A 578 27.64 -20.75 2.01
N VAL A 579 26.78 -19.84 2.47
CA VAL A 579 26.50 -18.59 1.77
C VAL A 579 27.46 -17.51 2.27
N VAL A 580 28.15 -16.84 1.34
CA VAL A 580 29.05 -15.73 1.66
C VAL A 580 28.69 -14.52 0.80
N ASN A 581 28.72 -13.33 1.39
CA ASN A 581 28.48 -12.06 0.68
C ASN A 581 29.80 -11.29 0.64
N LEU A 582 30.32 -11.03 -0.57
CA LEU A 582 31.67 -10.49 -0.78
C LEU A 582 31.63 -9.16 -1.53
N ARG A 583 32.48 -8.23 -1.12
CA ARG A 583 32.82 -7.02 -1.89
C ARG A 583 33.84 -7.37 -2.99
N PRO A 584 33.93 -6.61 -4.09
CA PRO A 584 34.91 -6.82 -5.16
C PRO A 584 36.37 -6.94 -4.69
N GLU A 585 36.73 -6.24 -3.61
CA GLU A 585 38.07 -6.28 -3.01
C GLU A 585 38.38 -7.66 -2.38
N GLN A 586 37.36 -8.32 -1.81
CA GLN A 586 37.46 -9.61 -1.13
C GLN A 586 37.33 -10.81 -2.09
N LEU A 587 36.91 -10.57 -3.33
CA LEU A 587 36.81 -11.60 -4.38
C LEU A 587 38.18 -12.15 -4.82
N GLY A 588 39.29 -11.50 -4.43
CA GLY A 588 40.65 -12.00 -4.64
C GLY A 588 41.21 -12.89 -3.52
N ASP A 589 40.56 -12.94 -2.35
CA ASP A 589 41.10 -13.60 -1.16
C ASP A 589 40.84 -15.11 -1.17
N LYS A 590 41.86 -15.87 -1.58
CA LYS A 590 41.83 -17.34 -1.61
C LYS A 590 41.42 -17.97 -0.27
N ASN A 591 41.78 -17.34 0.85
CA ASN A 591 41.44 -17.79 2.20
C ASN A 591 39.92 -17.89 2.45
N ILE A 592 39.08 -17.21 1.68
CA ILE A 592 37.62 -17.27 1.81
C ILE A 592 37.03 -18.42 0.96
N MET A 593 37.72 -18.81 -0.11
CA MET A 593 37.34 -19.92 -0.99
C MET A 593 37.91 -21.27 -0.55
N THR A 594 38.86 -21.30 0.38
CA THR A 594 39.38 -22.52 1.00
C THR A 594 38.68 -22.78 2.32
N ASP A 595 38.28 -24.02 2.56
CA ASP A 595 37.64 -24.43 3.81
C ASP A 595 38.67 -24.52 4.96
N PRO A 596 38.51 -23.81 6.10
CA PRO A 596 39.51 -23.79 7.17
C PRO A 596 39.78 -25.17 7.78
N ASP A 597 38.79 -26.05 7.82
CA ASP A 597 38.88 -27.37 8.47
C ASP A 597 39.51 -28.44 7.55
N SER A 598 39.24 -28.38 6.25
CA SER A 598 39.62 -29.43 5.29
C SER A 598 40.72 -29.03 4.30
N GLY A 599 41.04 -27.73 4.21
CA GLY A 599 42.02 -27.22 3.24
C GLY A 599 41.62 -27.37 1.77
N ALA A 600 40.38 -27.82 1.50
CA ALA A 600 39.87 -28.02 0.15
C ALA A 600 39.30 -26.71 -0.44
N GLU A 601 39.44 -26.54 -1.75
CA GLU A 601 38.77 -25.47 -2.48
C GLU A 601 37.26 -25.75 -2.54
N MET A 602 36.44 -24.81 -2.09
CA MET A 602 34.97 -24.94 -2.13
C MET A 602 34.44 -24.68 -3.54
N GLU A 603 33.48 -25.48 -3.98
CA GLU A 603 32.87 -25.32 -5.32
C GLU A 603 31.88 -24.15 -5.31
N ILE A 604 32.02 -23.24 -6.29
CA ILE A 604 31.08 -22.13 -6.49
C ILE A 604 29.84 -22.66 -7.23
N VAL A 605 28.75 -22.90 -6.50
CA VAL A 605 27.48 -23.38 -7.07
C VAL A 605 26.73 -22.25 -7.76
N GLU A 606 26.67 -21.09 -7.13
CA GLU A 606 25.90 -19.93 -7.62
C GLU A 606 26.60 -18.63 -7.22
N SER A 607 26.64 -17.67 -8.14
CA SER A 607 27.19 -16.32 -7.92
C SER A 607 26.24 -15.29 -8.52
N LEU A 608 25.62 -14.48 -7.67
CA LEU A 608 24.61 -13.49 -8.03
C LEU A 608 24.89 -12.16 -7.32
N ALA A 609 24.52 -11.04 -7.94
CA ALA A 609 24.54 -9.75 -7.25
C ALA A 609 23.52 -9.76 -6.08
N LEU A 610 23.91 -9.31 -4.90
CA LEU A 610 23.07 -9.35 -3.71
C LEU A 610 21.72 -8.64 -3.92
N LEU A 611 21.75 -7.45 -4.56
CA LEU A 611 20.54 -6.70 -4.89
C LEU A 611 19.59 -7.44 -5.85
N GLU A 612 20.12 -8.28 -6.74
CA GLU A 612 19.30 -9.10 -7.64
C GLU A 612 18.69 -10.31 -6.92
N TRP A 613 19.43 -10.94 -6.01
CA TRP A 613 18.89 -11.95 -5.11
C TRP A 613 17.78 -11.38 -4.22
N LEU A 614 17.98 -10.19 -3.66
CA LEU A 614 16.97 -9.48 -2.86
C LEU A 614 15.74 -9.15 -3.70
N ALA A 615 15.90 -8.56 -4.89
CA ALA A 615 14.79 -8.22 -5.80
C ALA A 615 13.97 -9.43 -6.28
N ASN A 616 14.50 -10.65 -6.19
CA ASN A 616 13.76 -11.88 -6.51
C ASN A 616 13.11 -12.53 -5.29
N ASN A 617 13.69 -12.38 -4.08
CA ASN A 617 13.26 -13.13 -2.89
C ASN A 617 12.63 -12.27 -1.77
N TYR A 618 12.66 -10.94 -1.82
CA TYR A 618 12.11 -10.07 -0.74
C TYR A 618 10.68 -10.45 -0.31
N LYS A 619 9.84 -10.84 -1.28
CA LYS A 619 8.45 -11.26 -1.05
C LYS A 619 8.30 -12.52 -0.19
N SER A 620 9.25 -13.45 -0.18
CA SER A 620 9.15 -14.64 0.70
C SER A 620 9.41 -14.32 2.17
N PHE A 621 10.11 -13.23 2.45
CA PHE A 621 10.40 -12.75 3.81
C PHE A 621 9.35 -11.74 4.33
N GLY A 622 8.43 -11.29 3.48
CA GLY A 622 7.41 -10.30 3.82
C GLY A 622 7.94 -8.89 4.05
N ALA A 623 9.16 -8.58 3.64
CA ALA A 623 9.71 -7.23 3.67
C ALA A 623 9.32 -6.45 2.40
N VAL A 624 9.20 -5.12 2.50
CA VAL A 624 9.07 -4.22 1.34
C VAL A 624 10.47 -3.82 0.90
N LEU A 625 10.83 -4.01 -0.38
CA LEU A 625 12.14 -3.60 -0.92
C LEU A 625 12.02 -2.22 -1.57
N GLU A 626 12.75 -1.24 -1.06
CA GLU A 626 12.90 0.10 -1.64
C GLU A 626 14.35 0.31 -2.12
N ILE A 627 14.46 0.82 -3.35
CA ILE A 627 15.75 1.03 -4.02
C ILE A 627 16.06 2.54 -4.06
N VAL A 628 17.17 2.93 -3.44
CA VAL A 628 17.59 4.33 -3.24
C VAL A 628 18.85 4.68 -4.04
N THR A 629 19.12 5.98 -4.18
CA THR A 629 20.27 6.54 -4.90
C THR A 629 21.20 7.32 -3.96
N ASP A 630 22.36 7.74 -4.47
CA ASP A 630 23.34 8.57 -3.75
C ASP A 630 23.22 10.07 -4.09
N LYS A 631 22.17 10.47 -4.82
CA LYS A 631 21.97 11.84 -5.33
C LYS A 631 21.47 12.82 -4.26
N SER A 632 20.82 12.31 -3.22
CA SER A 632 20.42 13.08 -2.05
C SER A 632 21.56 13.14 -1.02
N GLN A 633 21.58 14.18 -0.18
CA GLN A 633 22.58 14.27 0.90
C GLN A 633 22.42 13.10 1.89
N GLU A 634 21.17 12.73 2.17
CA GLU A 634 20.80 11.61 3.02
C GLU A 634 21.20 10.27 2.40
N GLY A 635 20.98 10.09 1.08
CA GLY A 635 21.44 8.91 0.33
C GLY A 635 22.96 8.77 0.32
N ALA A 636 23.69 9.87 0.12
CA ALA A 636 25.15 9.87 0.21
C ALA A 636 25.66 9.51 1.62
N GLN A 637 24.95 9.92 2.68
CA GLN A 637 25.22 9.50 4.06
C GLN A 637 24.89 8.02 4.30
N PHE A 638 23.77 7.52 3.77
CA PHE A 638 23.37 6.11 3.85
C PHE A 638 24.41 5.18 3.19
N VAL A 639 24.87 5.53 1.98
CA VAL A 639 25.87 4.74 1.26
C VAL A 639 27.24 4.78 1.96
N LYS A 640 27.73 5.96 2.36
CA LYS A 640 29.08 6.10 2.93
C LYS A 640 29.19 5.74 4.41
N GLY A 641 28.13 5.96 5.19
CA GLY A 641 28.11 5.70 6.63
C GLY A 641 27.65 4.30 6.99
N PHE A 642 26.64 3.77 6.28
CA PHE A 642 25.96 2.51 6.62
C PHE A 642 26.17 1.40 5.56
N GLY A 643 27.04 1.66 4.57
CA GLY A 643 27.47 0.65 3.58
C GLY A 643 26.47 0.36 2.46
N GLY A 644 25.41 1.17 2.32
CA GLY A 644 24.45 1.09 1.20
C GLY A 644 23.38 0.00 1.33
N ILE A 645 23.29 -0.68 2.47
CA ILE A 645 22.25 -1.66 2.80
C ILE A 645 21.84 -1.53 4.27
N GLY A 646 20.52 -1.59 4.52
CA GLY A 646 19.94 -1.55 5.85
C GLY A 646 18.42 -1.66 5.77
N GLY A 647 17.73 -1.51 6.89
CA GLY A 647 16.27 -1.55 6.92
C GLY A 647 15.68 -1.07 8.23
N VAL A 648 14.37 -0.82 8.19
CA VAL A 648 13.54 -0.57 9.37
C VAL A 648 12.93 -1.91 9.81
N LEU A 649 13.06 -2.22 11.09
CA LEU A 649 12.55 -3.45 11.69
C LEU A 649 11.16 -3.24 12.30
N ARG A 650 10.32 -4.28 12.22
CA ARG A 650 8.97 -4.30 12.82
C ARG A 650 9.01 -4.24 14.35
N TYR A 651 10.05 -4.82 14.94
CA TYR A 651 10.31 -4.92 16.36
C TYR A 651 11.83 -4.90 16.61
N ARG A 652 12.24 -4.57 17.83
CA ARG A 652 13.66 -4.54 18.21
C ARG A 652 14.25 -5.95 18.22
N VAL A 653 15.45 -6.09 17.64
CA VAL A 653 16.26 -7.31 17.64
C VAL A 653 17.64 -6.96 18.21
N ASP A 654 18.10 -7.71 19.20
CA ASP A 654 19.44 -7.52 19.79
C ASP A 654 20.45 -8.46 19.09
N PHE A 655 21.09 -7.97 18.02
CA PHE A 655 22.03 -8.73 17.18
C PHE A 655 23.25 -9.29 17.94
N GLN A 656 23.66 -8.63 19.03
CA GLN A 656 24.78 -9.04 19.87
C GLN A 656 24.60 -10.41 20.55
N MET A 657 23.38 -10.91 20.72
CA MET A 657 23.14 -12.27 21.26
C MET A 657 23.28 -13.38 20.22
N LEU A 658 23.41 -13.04 18.94
CA LEU A 658 23.50 -13.99 17.82
C LEU A 658 24.94 -14.17 17.31
N GLU A 659 25.84 -13.22 17.60
CA GLU A 659 27.30 -13.39 17.52
C GLU A 659 27.85 -14.08 18.79
N ALA A 660 27.08 -14.98 19.40
CA ALA A 660 27.64 -15.86 20.42
C ALA A 660 28.81 -16.63 19.77
N PRO A 661 30.05 -16.54 20.30
CA PRO A 661 31.13 -17.38 19.81
C PRO A 661 30.66 -18.83 19.94
N GLU A 662 31.01 -19.65 18.93
CA GLU A 662 30.93 -21.10 19.08
C GLU A 662 31.62 -21.43 20.41
N GLU A 663 30.91 -22.12 21.31
CA GLU A 663 31.38 -22.34 22.68
C GLU A 663 32.76 -23.00 22.58
N ASP A 664 33.84 -22.27 22.94
CA ASP A 664 35.19 -22.82 23.01
C ASP A 664 35.09 -24.12 23.82
N ASP A 665 35.40 -25.27 23.18
CA ASP A 665 35.34 -26.58 23.84
C ASP A 665 36.14 -26.50 25.15
N ILE A 666 35.42 -26.45 26.27
CA ILE A 666 36.05 -26.41 27.59
C ILE A 666 36.66 -27.78 27.81
N ASP A 667 37.97 -27.89 27.56
CA ASP A 667 38.78 -29.08 27.82
C ASP A 667 38.58 -29.50 29.29
N LEU A 668 37.72 -30.50 29.49
CA LEU A 668 37.31 -31.02 30.80
C LEU A 668 38.31 -32.00 31.41
N ASP A 669 39.50 -32.13 30.81
CA ASP A 669 40.55 -33.08 31.19
C ASP A 669 41.48 -32.57 32.31
N ASP A 670 41.26 -31.35 32.84
CA ASP A 670 42.10 -30.71 33.86
C ASP A 670 41.36 -30.49 35.21
N TYR A 671 40.66 -31.53 35.72
CA TYR A 671 39.97 -31.52 37.03
C TYR A 671 40.06 -32.82 37.85
#